data_AF-A0A3A4PF06-F1
#
_entry.id   AF-A0A3A4PF06-F1
#
_cell.length_a   1.000
_cell.length_b   1.000
_cell.length_c   1.000
_cell.angle_alpha   90.00
_cell.angle_beta   90.00
_cell.angle_gamma   90.00
#
_symmetry.space_group_name_H-M   'P 1'
#
loop_
_entity.id
_entity.type
_entity.pdbx_description
1 polymer ?
#
loop_
_entity_poly.entity_id
_entity_poly.type
_entity_poly.pdbx_seq_one_letter_code
_entity_poly.pdbx_strand_id
1 'polypeptide(L)'
;MMMGVKRGGKSRRNGACRAAALALAALMCLSLLPLAGCGGGEAAPDGESVEGQAEEEQQILPEYTNYWSHTELPQMTNQERRDLAADNAARGEEFVEGVNAAAWELSDALEDYIRRWLDGEVPAQLPAGLLPEYIDTEKTKDWTLVRPDEVTPEEQWYVIPSHPIDPDFEACYMLGSDAHVTYGKLVFVAPIGCELLVEGDYPHCRYFSYEILPPLDPEHPASGCMGETPEVPIVDVDIAPDPGSTNPFLVGADRNAAERHYHLRFGLELGNAVDLNPQAMQSPEYRAPGNSRTGGPFGFAGAWGDNVFTPSVLWMRIYAPNKESGVLGGVSLPRATLRLDTGEEFWLRCDFSLAEERQTTQVSAGSDLPKEPFAAIGPQLGWFKIFGLAQNRAESAGYFYSQPYGDIPPKAANAQIRRDFLLLFGRGEDADPPGNFEGSSTTCKNNHYLNRMFQLGPGKVYVITGRMPTFPATRDGEATMSGGEVRYWSINQYGRGEDDQYETAVNYNSLMDDEVVLNENREYVIVYSTAENRPANATPENGVTWVDWGPRARQTLTIRWMSVMPEWYLPGCTPDEYSLPWAEAARSGTRYDETLVGLNQPGAMGPYHPVIHYMTVEEFEAMGDGGLSPGDIPAWERDT
;
A
#
# COMPACT_ATOMS: atom_id res chain seq x y z
N MET A 1 -45.44 -27.36 19.05
CA MET A 1 -46.45 -28.42 19.29
C MET A 1 -46.93 -28.94 17.93
N MET A 2 -46.55 -30.18 17.60
CA MET A 2 -47.07 -31.17 16.62
C MET A 2 -47.60 -30.71 15.23
N MET A 3 -46.93 -31.09 14.13
CA MET A 3 -47.14 -32.31 13.28
C MET A 3 -48.46 -32.28 12.46
N GLY A 4 -48.54 -32.69 11.17
CA GLY A 4 -47.61 -33.36 10.26
C GLY A 4 -48.31 -33.82 8.96
N VAL A 5 -47.52 -33.88 7.87
CA VAL A 5 -47.33 -34.95 6.86
C VAL A 5 -48.51 -35.84 6.35
N LYS A 6 -48.64 -35.95 5.00
CA LYS A 6 -48.67 -37.19 4.14
C LYS A 6 -49.01 -36.82 2.67
N ARG A 7 -48.16 -37.07 1.64
CA ARG A 7 -47.79 -38.29 0.86
C ARG A 7 -48.76 -38.71 -0.27
N GLY A 8 -48.20 -38.89 -1.49
CA GLY A 8 -48.66 -39.74 -2.61
C GLY A 8 -48.70 -38.98 -3.95
N GLY A 9 -48.18 -39.44 -5.11
CA GLY A 9 -47.68 -40.74 -5.54
C GLY A 9 -47.00 -40.68 -6.92
N LYS A 10 -46.45 -41.83 -7.35
CA LYS A 10 -45.58 -42.09 -8.52
C LYS A 10 -46.30 -42.06 -9.87
N SER A 11 -45.58 -41.74 -10.95
CA SER A 11 -45.75 -42.38 -12.26
C SER A 11 -44.46 -42.27 -13.11
N ARG A 12 -44.09 -43.38 -13.76
CA ARG A 12 -42.93 -43.59 -14.64
C ARG A 12 -43.30 -43.30 -16.11
N ARG A 13 -42.33 -42.94 -16.96
CA ARG A 13 -41.77 -43.72 -18.12
C ARG A 13 -41.34 -42.85 -19.32
N ASN A 14 -40.26 -43.34 -19.95
CA ASN A 14 -39.71 -43.07 -21.29
C ASN A 14 -38.80 -41.83 -21.40
N GLY A 15 -37.56 -41.86 -21.91
CA GLY A 15 -36.84 -42.90 -22.67
C GLY A 15 -36.31 -42.33 -23.99
N ALA A 16 -34.99 -42.07 -24.02
CA ALA A 16 -34.05 -42.12 -25.16
C ALA A 16 -33.90 -40.91 -26.15
N CYS A 17 -32.66 -40.37 -26.11
CA CYS A 17 -31.68 -40.19 -27.20
C CYS A 17 -31.88 -39.16 -28.34
N ARG A 18 -30.96 -38.18 -28.39
CA ARG A 18 -30.09 -37.70 -29.50
C ARG A 18 -29.21 -36.57 -28.92
N ALA A 19 -27.89 -36.65 -28.73
CA ALA A 19 -26.74 -36.81 -29.64
C ALA A 19 -26.47 -35.60 -30.56
N ALA A 20 -25.19 -35.15 -30.54
CA ALA A 20 -24.47 -34.17 -31.39
C ALA A 20 -24.52 -32.68 -30.91
N ALA A 21 -23.43 -31.90 -30.85
CA ALA A 21 -22.02 -32.10 -31.23
C ALA A 21 -21.09 -31.08 -30.54
N LEU A 22 -19.85 -31.52 -30.33
CA LEU A 22 -18.64 -30.77 -29.97
C LEU A 22 -17.96 -30.17 -31.23
N ALA A 23 -16.98 -29.28 -30.99
CA ALA A 23 -15.86 -28.81 -31.85
C ALA A 23 -16.12 -27.50 -32.65
N LEU A 24 -15.21 -26.53 -32.76
CA LEU A 24 -13.81 -26.33 -32.34
C LEU A 24 -13.44 -24.85 -32.60
N ALA A 25 -12.60 -24.21 -31.77
CA ALA A 25 -11.46 -23.37 -32.22
C ALA A 25 -10.68 -22.82 -31.00
N ALA A 26 -9.39 -23.17 -30.96
CA ALA A 26 -8.34 -22.74 -30.04
C ALA A 26 -7.34 -21.82 -30.78
N LEU A 27 -6.29 -21.35 -30.06
CA LEU A 27 -5.15 -20.44 -30.42
C LEU A 27 -5.40 -18.97 -30.01
N MET A 28 -4.57 -18.23 -29.24
CA MET A 28 -3.17 -18.25 -28.72
C MET A 28 -3.20 -17.47 -27.37
N CYS A 29 -2.29 -17.48 -26.39
CA CYS A 29 -0.85 -17.78 -26.29
C CYS A 29 -0.57 -18.52 -24.97
N LEU A 30 0.27 -19.56 -25.05
CA LEU A 30 1.03 -20.08 -23.92
C LEU A 30 2.32 -19.25 -23.77
N SER A 31 2.59 -18.75 -22.57
CA SER A 31 3.94 -18.70 -22.02
C SER A 31 3.86 -19.30 -20.62
N LEU A 32 4.59 -20.39 -20.45
CA LEU A 32 4.54 -21.29 -19.31
C LEU A 32 6.00 -21.62 -18.97
N LEU A 33 6.31 -21.64 -17.66
CA LEU A 33 7.38 -22.39 -16.95
C LEU A 33 8.64 -21.60 -16.50
N PRO A 34 9.48 -22.15 -15.58
CA PRO A 34 9.17 -22.81 -14.29
C PRO A 34 10.24 -22.58 -13.18
N LEU A 35 9.91 -23.14 -12.01
CA LEU A 35 10.77 -23.50 -10.86
C LEU A 35 12.16 -24.06 -11.22
N ALA A 36 13.19 -23.56 -10.54
CA ALA A 36 14.50 -24.20 -10.43
C ALA A 36 14.44 -25.38 -9.45
N GLY A 37 14.86 -26.56 -9.90
CA GLY A 37 15.07 -27.75 -9.08
C GLY A 37 16.35 -28.46 -9.51
N CYS A 38 17.32 -28.57 -8.60
CA CYS A 38 18.56 -29.31 -8.77
C CYS A 38 18.37 -30.83 -8.54
N GLY A 39 19.08 -31.66 -9.31
CA GLY A 39 19.27 -33.09 -9.03
C GLY A 39 19.85 -33.83 -10.25
N GLY A 40 21.09 -34.34 -10.14
CA GLY A 40 21.90 -34.81 -11.27
C GLY A 40 21.90 -36.31 -11.57
N GLY A 41 22.60 -36.66 -12.67
CA GLY A 41 23.23 -37.95 -12.93
C GLY A 41 22.57 -38.85 -13.99
N GLU A 42 23.02 -38.79 -15.26
CA GLU A 42 23.72 -39.87 -15.99
C GLU A 42 23.82 -39.62 -17.52
N ALA A 43 24.93 -40.13 -18.07
CA ALA A 43 25.55 -40.06 -19.41
C ALA A 43 24.73 -39.81 -20.71
N ALA A 44 25.38 -39.06 -21.61
CA ALA A 44 25.05 -38.68 -23.01
C ALA A 44 25.21 -39.86 -24.03
N PRO A 45 24.92 -39.74 -25.36
CA PRO A 45 25.44 -38.68 -26.24
C PRO A 45 24.59 -38.25 -27.48
N ASP A 46 25.15 -37.23 -28.16
CA ASP A 46 25.00 -36.83 -29.56
C ASP A 46 23.86 -35.88 -29.97
N GLY A 47 24.21 -34.58 -29.93
CA GLY A 47 24.38 -33.81 -31.17
C GLY A 47 23.16 -33.12 -31.74
N GLU A 48 22.88 -31.90 -31.28
CA GLU A 48 22.35 -30.82 -32.13
C GLU A 48 22.71 -29.46 -31.50
N SER A 49 23.14 -28.55 -32.36
CA SER A 49 23.76 -27.26 -32.05
C SER A 49 22.81 -26.29 -31.35
N VAL A 50 23.25 -25.76 -30.21
CA VAL A 50 22.62 -24.64 -29.49
C VAL A 50 22.97 -23.33 -30.21
N GLU A 51 22.07 -22.86 -31.06
CA GLU A 51 21.96 -21.45 -31.45
C GLU A 51 20.53 -21.01 -31.10
N GLY A 52 20.41 -20.10 -30.12
CA GLY A 52 19.11 -19.54 -29.71
C GLY A 52 18.84 -19.52 -28.20
N GLN A 53 19.84 -19.23 -27.37
CA GLN A 53 19.59 -18.62 -26.07
C GLN A 53 19.97 -17.15 -26.20
N ALA A 54 18.99 -16.32 -26.55
CA ALA A 54 19.09 -14.90 -26.25
C ALA A 54 19.11 -14.79 -24.71
N GLU A 55 20.08 -14.06 -24.19
CA GLU A 55 20.22 -13.75 -22.77
C GLU A 55 18.92 -13.13 -22.26
N GLU A 56 18.13 -13.88 -21.49
CA GLU A 56 17.06 -13.31 -20.67
C GLU A 56 17.73 -12.47 -19.58
N GLU A 57 17.74 -11.15 -19.78
CA GLU A 57 18.14 -10.17 -18.77
C GLU A 57 17.30 -10.43 -17.49
N GLN A 58 17.92 -10.91 -16.42
CA GLN A 58 17.26 -11.06 -15.12
C GLN A 58 16.74 -9.69 -14.66
N GLN A 59 15.43 -9.47 -14.76
CA GLN A 59 14.84 -8.13 -14.66
C GLN A 59 14.76 -7.66 -13.20
N ILE A 60 15.54 -6.62 -12.84
CA ILE A 60 15.54 -6.03 -11.49
C ILE A 60 14.32 -5.12 -11.27
N LEU A 61 13.89 -4.40 -12.32
CA LEU A 61 12.67 -3.61 -12.25
C LEU A 61 11.44 -4.53 -12.33
N PRO A 62 10.46 -4.38 -11.43
CA PRO A 62 9.26 -5.19 -11.47
C PRO A 62 8.46 -4.91 -12.75
N GLU A 63 7.83 -5.94 -13.32
CA GLU A 63 6.75 -5.74 -14.26
C GLU A 63 5.57 -5.05 -13.56
N TYR A 64 4.92 -4.14 -14.26
CA TYR A 64 3.83 -3.35 -13.70
C TYR A 64 2.48 -3.81 -14.21
N THR A 65 1.58 -4.13 -13.28
CA THR A 65 0.17 -4.33 -13.59
C THR A 65 -0.66 -3.25 -12.90
N ASN A 66 -1.31 -2.40 -13.68
CA ASN A 66 -2.31 -1.45 -13.19
C ASN A 66 -3.68 -2.10 -12.95
N TYR A 67 -3.84 -3.39 -13.24
CA TYR A 67 -5.12 -4.10 -13.27
C TYR A 67 -5.97 -3.79 -12.02
N TRP A 68 -5.33 -3.82 -10.85
CA TRP A 68 -5.96 -3.68 -9.54
C TRP A 68 -6.06 -2.25 -9.01
N SER A 69 -5.54 -1.26 -9.73
CA SER A 69 -5.65 0.14 -9.33
C SER A 69 -6.86 0.81 -9.97
N HIS A 70 -7.20 2.03 -9.51
CA HIS A 70 -8.17 2.89 -10.21
C HIS A 70 -7.62 3.49 -11.50
N THR A 71 -6.31 3.59 -11.62
CA THR A 71 -5.64 4.14 -12.79
C THR A 71 -5.50 3.06 -13.87
N GLU A 72 -5.59 3.46 -15.14
CA GLU A 72 -5.10 2.68 -16.27
C GLU A 72 -3.95 3.43 -16.92
N LEU A 73 -2.95 2.68 -17.39
CA LEU A 73 -1.72 3.15 -17.99
C LEU A 73 -1.42 2.26 -19.22
N PRO A 74 -0.77 2.82 -20.25
CA PRO A 74 -0.31 2.05 -21.40
C PRO A 74 0.53 0.84 -20.99
N GLN A 75 0.35 -0.26 -21.72
CA GLN A 75 1.24 -1.42 -21.60
C GLN A 75 2.57 -1.09 -22.26
N MET A 76 3.65 -1.18 -21.48
CA MET A 76 5.01 -0.86 -21.92
C MET A 76 6.00 -1.80 -21.24
N THR A 77 6.98 -2.27 -22.00
CA THR A 77 8.16 -2.96 -21.48
C THR A 77 9.03 -2.00 -20.67
N ASN A 78 9.85 -2.53 -19.76
CA ASN A 78 10.81 -1.70 -19.01
C ASN A 78 11.85 -1.03 -19.92
N GLN A 79 12.15 -1.59 -21.10
CA GLN A 79 13.05 -0.95 -22.05
C GLN A 79 12.40 0.27 -22.71
N GLU A 80 11.14 0.17 -23.16
CA GLU A 80 10.40 1.31 -23.72
C GLU A 80 10.28 2.46 -22.70
N ARG A 81 10.03 2.14 -21.43
CA ARG A 81 9.99 3.13 -20.34
C ARG A 81 11.32 3.85 -20.19
N ARG A 82 12.46 3.13 -20.22
CA ARG A 82 13.80 3.73 -20.13
C ARG A 82 14.13 4.58 -21.34
N ASP A 83 13.79 4.11 -22.54
CA ASP A 83 14.04 4.84 -23.79
C ASP A 83 13.25 6.16 -23.81
N LEU A 84 11.98 6.12 -23.42
CA LEU A 84 11.15 7.32 -23.29
C LEU A 84 11.68 8.27 -22.22
N ALA A 85 12.08 7.75 -21.06
CA ALA A 85 12.64 8.58 -20.00
C ALA A 85 13.95 9.26 -20.42
N ALA A 86 14.79 8.55 -21.17
CA ALA A 86 16.02 9.11 -21.73
C ALA A 86 15.72 10.21 -22.78
N ASP A 87 14.68 10.04 -23.61
CA ASP A 87 14.22 11.08 -24.54
C ASP A 87 13.68 12.31 -23.80
N ASN A 88 12.82 12.12 -22.81
CA ASN A 88 12.30 13.19 -21.94
C ASN A 88 13.46 14.00 -21.33
N ALA A 89 14.44 13.30 -20.72
CA ALA A 89 15.61 13.92 -20.12
C ALA A 89 16.49 14.66 -21.13
N ALA A 90 16.62 14.13 -22.36
CA ALA A 90 17.38 14.79 -23.42
C ALA A 90 16.72 16.08 -23.94
N ARG A 91 15.39 16.14 -23.91
CA ARG A 91 14.59 17.33 -24.28
C ARG A 91 14.57 18.39 -23.17
N GLY A 92 14.74 18.00 -21.91
CA GLY A 92 14.91 18.92 -20.78
C GLY A 92 13.76 19.91 -20.64
N GLU A 93 14.08 21.21 -20.60
CA GLU A 93 13.08 22.29 -20.48
C GLU A 93 11.98 22.21 -21.54
N GLU A 94 12.29 21.82 -22.78
CA GLU A 94 11.29 21.69 -23.86
C GLU A 94 10.22 20.63 -23.51
N PHE A 95 10.62 19.54 -22.85
CA PHE A 95 9.68 18.51 -22.40
C PHE A 95 8.78 19.05 -21.29
N VAL A 96 9.37 19.71 -20.29
CA VAL A 96 8.62 20.31 -19.17
C VAL A 96 7.62 21.35 -19.68
N GLU A 97 8.04 22.26 -20.56
CA GLU A 97 7.16 23.26 -21.19
C GLU A 97 6.05 22.60 -22.00
N GLY A 98 6.35 21.53 -22.73
CA GLY A 98 5.36 20.79 -23.52
C GLY A 98 4.29 20.11 -22.67
N VAL A 99 4.68 19.44 -21.58
CA VAL A 99 3.73 18.81 -20.66
C VAL A 99 2.86 19.86 -19.96
N ASN A 100 3.47 20.94 -19.48
CA ASN A 100 2.73 22.04 -18.85
C ASN A 100 1.75 22.70 -19.83
N ALA A 101 2.13 22.91 -21.09
CA ALA A 101 1.23 23.44 -22.12
C ALA A 101 0.02 22.52 -22.36
N ALA A 102 0.25 21.19 -22.44
CA ALA A 102 -0.82 20.22 -22.58
C ALA A 102 -1.76 20.16 -21.36
N ALA A 103 -1.21 20.33 -20.15
CA ALA A 103 -1.99 20.41 -18.92
C ALA A 103 -2.91 21.65 -18.91
N TRP A 104 -2.40 22.81 -19.33
CA TRP A 104 -3.20 24.03 -19.49
C TRP A 104 -4.26 23.91 -20.58
N GLU A 105 -3.94 23.28 -21.72
CA GLU A 105 -4.93 23.04 -22.78
C GLU A 105 -6.11 22.18 -22.29
N LEU A 106 -5.81 21.10 -21.54
CA LEU A 106 -6.84 20.28 -20.90
C LEU A 106 -7.67 21.09 -19.90
N SER A 107 -6.99 21.86 -19.04
CA SER A 107 -7.63 22.71 -18.04
C SER A 107 -8.60 23.71 -18.66
N ASP A 108 -8.14 24.47 -19.66
CA ASP A 108 -8.91 25.51 -20.33
C ASP A 108 -10.14 24.92 -21.04
N ALA A 109 -9.98 23.76 -21.70
CA ALA A 109 -11.08 23.08 -22.37
C ALA A 109 -12.13 22.56 -21.38
N LEU A 110 -11.69 22.00 -20.25
CA LEU A 110 -12.59 21.51 -19.20
C LEU A 110 -13.33 22.67 -18.53
N GLU A 111 -12.64 23.77 -18.23
CA GLU A 111 -13.25 24.96 -17.62
C GLU A 111 -14.30 25.61 -18.54
N ASP A 112 -14.00 25.79 -19.84
CA ASP A 112 -14.98 26.29 -20.82
C ASP A 112 -16.24 25.43 -20.82
N TYR A 113 -16.07 24.11 -20.81
CA TYR A 113 -17.20 23.19 -20.79
C TYR A 113 -18.03 23.32 -19.51
N ILE A 114 -17.38 23.40 -18.34
CA ILE A 114 -18.04 23.60 -17.04
C ILE A 114 -18.85 24.89 -17.05
N ARG A 115 -18.26 26.02 -17.46
CA ARG A 115 -18.94 27.32 -17.50
C ARG A 115 -20.17 27.30 -18.41
N ARG A 116 -20.04 26.71 -19.60
CA ARG A 116 -21.15 26.56 -20.55
C ARG A 116 -22.24 25.63 -20.02
N TRP A 117 -21.89 24.60 -19.25
CA TRP A 117 -22.87 23.74 -18.56
C TRP A 117 -23.60 24.51 -17.46
N LEU A 118 -22.86 25.30 -16.67
CA LEU A 118 -23.43 26.15 -15.63
C LEU A 118 -24.44 27.16 -16.22
N ASP A 119 -24.19 27.65 -17.43
CA ASP A 119 -25.07 28.53 -18.22
C ASP A 119 -26.22 27.78 -18.96
N GLY A 120 -26.23 26.45 -18.91
CA GLY A 120 -27.26 25.60 -19.54
C GLY A 120 -27.11 25.45 -21.06
N GLU A 121 -25.93 25.73 -21.61
CA GLU A 121 -25.66 25.67 -23.05
C GLU A 121 -25.26 24.27 -23.56
N VAL A 122 -24.67 23.46 -22.69
CA VAL A 122 -24.21 22.09 -22.99
C VAL A 122 -24.77 21.09 -21.97
N PRO A 123 -24.90 19.79 -22.33
CA PRO A 123 -25.37 18.79 -21.38
C PRO A 123 -24.38 18.56 -20.23
N ALA A 124 -24.84 17.89 -19.17
CA ALA A 124 -24.02 17.52 -18.01
C ALA A 124 -22.94 16.45 -18.33
N GLN A 125 -23.29 15.49 -19.19
CA GLN A 125 -22.38 14.43 -19.62
C GLN A 125 -21.27 15.02 -20.50
N LEU A 126 -20.01 14.84 -20.11
CA LEU A 126 -18.88 15.31 -20.90
C LEU A 126 -18.84 14.57 -22.27
N PRO A 127 -18.50 15.27 -23.37
CA PRO A 127 -18.37 14.65 -24.68
C PRO A 127 -17.09 13.81 -24.75
N ALA A 128 -17.14 12.74 -25.54
CA ALA A 128 -15.98 11.90 -25.79
C ALA A 128 -14.78 12.71 -26.32
N GLY A 129 -13.60 12.48 -25.76
CA GLY A 129 -12.36 13.15 -26.12
C GLY A 129 -12.12 14.52 -25.46
N LEU A 130 -13.04 15.00 -24.61
CA LEU A 130 -12.75 16.17 -23.76
C LEU A 130 -11.70 15.83 -22.70
N LEU A 131 -11.85 14.67 -22.06
CA LEU A 131 -10.84 14.13 -21.15
C LEU A 131 -9.90 13.17 -21.91
N PRO A 132 -8.60 13.14 -21.57
CA PRO A 132 -7.65 12.18 -22.13
C PRO A 132 -8.06 10.73 -21.88
N GLU A 133 -7.65 9.83 -22.78
CA GLU A 133 -7.96 8.39 -22.74
C GLU A 133 -7.63 7.72 -21.40
N TYR A 134 -6.55 8.14 -20.73
CA TYR A 134 -6.11 7.57 -19.45
C TYR A 134 -6.70 8.29 -18.21
N ILE A 135 -7.62 9.24 -18.44
CA ILE A 135 -8.55 9.78 -17.44
C ILE A 135 -9.95 9.18 -17.65
N ASP A 136 -10.41 9.06 -18.89
CA ASP A 136 -11.71 8.47 -19.26
C ASP A 136 -11.55 6.99 -19.65
N THR A 137 -11.53 6.12 -18.64
CA THR A 137 -11.22 4.69 -18.76
C THR A 137 -12.39 3.83 -18.29
N GLU A 138 -12.39 2.52 -18.54
CA GLU A 138 -13.42 1.62 -17.99
C GLU A 138 -13.51 1.63 -16.44
N LYS A 139 -12.48 2.14 -15.75
CA LYS A 139 -12.43 2.29 -14.30
C LYS A 139 -12.88 3.66 -13.80
N THR A 140 -12.97 4.65 -14.69
CA THR A 140 -13.29 6.05 -14.42
C THR A 140 -13.93 6.66 -15.67
N LYS A 141 -15.17 6.27 -15.96
CA LYS A 141 -15.92 6.70 -17.17
C LYS A 141 -17.18 7.46 -16.83
N ASP A 142 -17.96 7.80 -17.85
CA ASP A 142 -19.29 8.41 -17.72
C ASP A 142 -19.26 9.72 -16.90
N TRP A 143 -18.18 10.49 -17.08
CA TRP A 143 -17.96 11.76 -16.40
C TRP A 143 -19.12 12.74 -16.64
N THR A 144 -19.82 13.06 -15.56
CA THR A 144 -21.05 13.88 -15.58
C THR A 144 -20.94 15.00 -14.57
N LEU A 145 -21.17 16.23 -15.04
CA LEU A 145 -21.29 17.41 -14.17
C LEU A 145 -22.59 17.36 -13.39
N VAL A 146 -22.49 17.57 -12.08
CA VAL A 146 -23.64 17.66 -11.18
C VAL A 146 -23.47 18.86 -10.26
N ARG A 147 -24.59 19.41 -9.78
CA ARG A 147 -24.54 20.42 -8.72
C ARG A 147 -24.16 19.73 -7.40
N PRO A 148 -23.48 20.42 -6.47
CA PRO A 148 -23.06 19.79 -5.22
C PRO A 148 -24.20 19.21 -4.37
N ASP A 149 -25.44 19.71 -4.52
CA ASP A 149 -26.64 19.21 -3.83
C ASP A 149 -27.30 18.01 -4.54
N GLU A 150 -26.85 17.65 -5.74
CA GLU A 150 -27.35 16.53 -6.55
C GLU A 150 -26.53 15.24 -6.38
N VAL A 151 -25.47 15.26 -5.55
CA VAL A 151 -24.57 14.13 -5.33
C VAL A 151 -24.39 13.86 -3.84
N THR A 152 -24.41 12.59 -3.46
CA THR A 152 -24.17 12.15 -2.09
C THR A 152 -22.69 11.79 -1.87
N PRO A 153 -22.14 11.89 -0.65
CA PRO A 153 -20.80 11.40 -0.35
C PRO A 153 -20.54 9.94 -0.78
N GLU A 154 -21.54 9.07 -0.68
CA GLU A 154 -21.45 7.67 -1.11
C GLU A 154 -21.28 7.51 -2.63
N GLU A 155 -21.70 8.50 -3.43
CA GLU A 155 -21.45 8.56 -4.88
C GLU A 155 -20.11 9.24 -5.22
N GLN A 156 -19.41 9.82 -4.24
CA GLN A 156 -18.12 10.50 -4.42
C GLN A 156 -16.94 9.61 -4.02
N TRP A 157 -17.12 8.79 -2.99
CA TRP A 157 -16.07 7.97 -2.41
C TRP A 157 -16.36 6.49 -2.60
N TYR A 158 -15.37 5.72 -3.03
CA TYR A 158 -15.36 4.28 -2.74
C TYR A 158 -14.42 3.97 -1.58
N VAL A 159 -14.76 2.89 -0.85
CA VAL A 159 -14.15 2.56 0.44
C VAL A 159 -13.54 1.17 0.40
N ILE A 160 -12.26 1.07 0.76
CA ILE A 160 -11.60 -0.19 1.13
C ILE A 160 -11.70 -0.29 2.65
N PRO A 161 -12.62 -1.11 3.18
CA PRO A 161 -12.94 -1.09 4.61
C PRO A 161 -11.86 -1.77 5.45
N SER A 162 -11.65 -1.31 6.68
CA SER A 162 -11.08 -2.16 7.72
C SER A 162 -11.96 -3.40 7.90
N HIS A 163 -11.37 -4.57 8.13
CA HIS A 163 -12.09 -5.84 8.15
C HIS A 163 -11.48 -6.80 9.18
N PRO A 164 -12.26 -7.79 9.68
CA PRO A 164 -11.68 -8.91 10.42
C PRO A 164 -10.81 -9.76 9.49
N ILE A 165 -9.89 -10.52 10.09
CA ILE A 165 -9.16 -11.58 9.38
C ILE A 165 -10.08 -12.80 9.25
N ASP A 166 -10.16 -13.37 8.04
CA ASP A 166 -10.85 -14.64 7.81
C ASP A 166 -10.00 -15.79 8.36
N PRO A 167 -10.44 -16.53 9.40
CA PRO A 167 -9.66 -17.61 9.99
C PRO A 167 -9.43 -18.79 9.04
N ASP A 168 -10.26 -18.94 8.00
CA ASP A 168 -10.14 -20.03 7.02
C ASP A 168 -9.37 -19.60 5.76
N PHE A 169 -9.01 -18.33 5.64
CA PHE A 169 -8.29 -17.74 4.49
C PHE A 169 -9.00 -17.91 3.13
N GLU A 170 -10.33 -17.96 3.12
CA GLU A 170 -11.15 -18.12 1.90
C GLU A 170 -11.64 -16.78 1.34
N ALA A 171 -11.71 -15.73 2.16
CA ALA A 171 -12.15 -14.39 1.81
C ALA A 171 -11.12 -13.33 2.20
N CYS A 172 -9.91 -13.44 1.67
CA CYS A 172 -8.81 -12.50 1.91
C CYS A 172 -8.93 -11.28 0.99
N TYR A 173 -8.87 -10.07 1.54
CA TYR A 173 -8.89 -8.86 0.73
C TYR A 173 -7.65 -8.76 -0.16
N MET A 174 -7.92 -8.44 -1.43
CA MET A 174 -6.93 -8.16 -2.46
C MET A 174 -6.51 -6.68 -2.34
N LEU A 175 -5.22 -6.37 -2.56
CA LEU A 175 -4.62 -5.03 -2.48
C LEU A 175 -4.27 -4.51 -1.07
N GLY A 176 -3.61 -5.34 -0.25
CA GLY A 176 -2.52 -4.92 0.65
C GLY A 176 -2.87 -3.97 1.78
N SER A 177 -4.15 -3.74 2.05
CA SER A 177 -4.59 -2.96 3.18
C SER A 177 -4.10 -3.61 4.47
N ASP A 178 -3.81 -2.76 5.44
CA ASP A 178 -3.83 -3.18 6.83
C ASP A 178 -5.29 -3.39 7.22
N ALA A 179 -5.61 -4.59 7.74
CA ALA A 179 -6.98 -4.97 8.10
C ALA A 179 -7.60 -4.01 9.14
N HIS A 180 -6.79 -3.27 9.89
CA HIS A 180 -7.24 -2.30 10.89
C HIS A 180 -7.45 -0.90 10.34
N VAL A 181 -7.37 -0.71 9.03
CA VAL A 181 -7.41 0.61 8.39
C VAL A 181 -8.48 0.65 7.30
N THR A 182 -9.31 1.68 7.36
CA THR A 182 -10.24 2.01 6.28
C THR A 182 -9.63 3.07 5.39
N TYR A 183 -9.66 2.85 4.08
CA TYR A 183 -9.21 3.81 3.06
C TYR A 183 -10.41 4.28 2.26
N GLY A 184 -10.64 5.59 2.23
CA GLY A 184 -11.55 6.23 1.27
C GLY A 184 -10.76 6.80 0.10
N LYS A 185 -11.29 6.67 -1.12
CA LYS A 185 -10.72 7.30 -2.30
C LYS A 185 -11.75 8.16 -3.00
N LEU A 186 -11.41 9.44 -3.12
CA LEU A 186 -12.14 10.41 -3.91
C LEU A 186 -11.37 10.61 -5.21
N VAL A 187 -11.90 10.07 -6.31
CA VAL A 187 -11.30 10.20 -7.65
C VAL A 187 -11.95 11.39 -8.34
N PHE A 188 -11.14 12.29 -8.88
CA PHE A 188 -11.65 13.51 -9.52
C PHE A 188 -10.71 14.03 -10.61
N VAL A 189 -11.23 14.94 -11.42
CA VAL A 189 -10.45 15.82 -12.30
C VAL A 189 -11.03 17.21 -12.22
N ALA A 190 -10.19 18.24 -12.31
CA ALA A 190 -10.61 19.64 -12.26
C ALA A 190 -9.74 20.51 -13.18
N PRO A 191 -10.18 21.71 -13.54
CA PRO A 191 -9.30 22.75 -14.06
C PRO A 191 -8.21 23.16 -13.05
N ILE A 192 -7.06 23.59 -13.55
CA ILE A 192 -5.99 24.21 -12.76
C ILE A 192 -6.51 25.53 -12.16
N GLY A 193 -6.13 25.84 -10.93
CA GLY A 193 -6.59 27.01 -10.17
C GLY A 193 -7.93 26.78 -9.43
N CYS A 194 -8.58 25.63 -9.63
CA CYS A 194 -9.74 25.25 -8.85
C CYS A 194 -9.36 24.93 -7.40
N GLU A 195 -10.39 24.88 -6.55
CA GLU A 195 -10.30 24.36 -5.19
C GLU A 195 -11.14 23.09 -5.03
N LEU A 196 -10.57 22.09 -4.39
CA LEU A 196 -11.31 20.97 -3.80
C LEU A 196 -11.61 21.28 -2.34
N LEU A 197 -12.89 21.34 -1.99
CA LEU A 197 -13.39 21.57 -0.64
C LEU A 197 -13.90 20.25 -0.08
N VAL A 198 -13.55 19.94 1.18
CA VAL A 198 -14.00 18.73 1.86
C VAL A 198 -14.50 19.09 3.25
N GLU A 199 -15.68 18.61 3.63
CA GLU A 199 -16.24 18.81 4.96
C GLU A 199 -16.76 17.50 5.55
N GLY A 200 -16.64 17.36 6.86
CA GLY A 200 -17.01 16.12 7.55
C GLY A 200 -16.80 16.22 9.06
N ASP A 201 -17.03 15.11 9.74
CA ASP A 201 -16.84 14.99 11.18
C ASP A 201 -15.60 14.14 11.47
N TYR A 202 -14.83 14.51 12.49
CA TYR A 202 -13.71 13.70 12.97
C TYR A 202 -14.20 12.29 13.35
N PRO A 203 -13.59 11.22 12.81
CA PRO A 203 -13.99 9.85 13.14
C PRO A 203 -13.52 9.44 14.54
N HIS A 204 -14.25 8.50 15.14
CA HIS A 204 -13.85 7.81 16.37
C HIS A 204 -12.81 6.73 16.06
N CYS A 205 -11.55 7.13 15.97
CA CYS A 205 -10.44 6.22 15.66
C CYS A 205 -9.15 6.65 16.38
N ARG A 206 -8.04 5.94 16.12
CA ARG A 206 -6.73 6.31 16.68
C ARG A 206 -6.05 7.40 15.86
N TYR A 207 -6.15 7.32 14.54
CA TYR A 207 -5.53 8.25 13.61
C TYR A 207 -6.42 8.46 12.38
N PHE A 208 -6.40 9.69 11.88
CA PHE A 208 -7.13 10.13 10.71
C PHE A 208 -6.28 11.09 9.84
N SER A 209 -6.33 10.93 8.53
CA SER A 209 -5.65 11.86 7.61
C SER A 209 -6.30 11.94 6.25
N TYR A 210 -5.94 13.01 5.53
CA TYR A 210 -6.06 13.08 4.08
C TYR A 210 -4.69 13.21 3.42
N GLU A 211 -4.54 12.60 2.26
CA GLU A 211 -3.34 12.70 1.41
C GLU A 211 -3.79 12.91 -0.03
N ILE A 212 -3.50 14.09 -0.57
CA ILE A 212 -3.86 14.45 -1.95
C ILE A 212 -2.69 14.14 -2.89
N LEU A 213 -3.00 13.70 -4.10
CA LEU A 213 -2.03 13.63 -5.18
C LEU A 213 -1.27 14.96 -5.28
N PRO A 214 0.07 14.96 -5.41
CA PRO A 214 0.83 16.21 -5.45
C PRO A 214 0.46 17.04 -6.69
N PRO A 215 0.71 18.36 -6.65
CA PRO A 215 0.64 19.21 -7.83
C PRO A 215 1.41 18.58 -9.00
N LEU A 216 0.91 18.75 -10.22
CA LEU A 216 1.52 18.11 -11.38
C LEU A 216 2.88 18.75 -11.64
N ASP A 217 3.92 17.91 -11.59
CA ASP A 217 5.30 18.26 -11.83
C ASP A 217 5.89 17.26 -12.84
N PRO A 218 6.24 17.68 -14.08
CA PRO A 218 6.83 16.79 -15.07
C PRO A 218 8.18 16.19 -14.63
N GLU A 219 8.90 16.84 -13.70
CA GLU A 219 10.18 16.37 -13.17
C GLU A 219 10.00 15.35 -12.03
N HIS A 220 8.82 15.35 -11.38
CA HIS A 220 8.47 14.44 -10.29
C HIS A 220 7.10 13.78 -10.54
N PRO A 221 6.98 12.90 -11.55
CA PRO A 221 5.71 12.36 -12.00
C PRO A 221 4.96 11.59 -10.91
N ALA A 222 3.64 11.79 -10.81
CA ALA A 222 2.75 11.13 -9.87
C ALA A 222 1.42 10.74 -10.52
N SER A 223 1.06 9.46 -10.47
CA SER A 223 -0.17 8.91 -11.08
C SER A 223 -1.22 8.40 -10.10
N GLY A 224 -1.01 8.60 -8.79
CA GLY A 224 -1.93 8.19 -7.73
C GLY A 224 -1.95 6.68 -7.41
N CYS A 225 -1.14 5.88 -8.11
CA CYS A 225 -1.14 4.42 -7.95
C CYS A 225 0.18 3.82 -7.42
N MET A 226 1.33 4.39 -7.77
CA MET A 226 2.60 3.64 -7.73
C MET A 226 3.36 3.65 -6.41
N GLY A 227 3.04 4.57 -5.49
CA GLY A 227 3.80 4.70 -4.25
C GLY A 227 5.04 5.54 -4.31
N GLU A 228 5.36 6.10 -5.47
CA GLU A 228 6.68 6.67 -5.70
C GLU A 228 6.74 8.14 -5.27
N THR A 229 6.14 9.06 -6.01
CA THR A 229 6.17 10.47 -5.62
C THR A 229 5.29 10.70 -4.39
N PRO A 230 5.75 11.48 -3.39
CA PRO A 230 5.01 11.73 -2.16
C PRO A 230 3.74 12.57 -2.37
N GLU A 231 2.60 12.02 -1.94
CA GLU A 231 1.35 12.76 -1.72
C GLU A 231 1.52 13.87 -0.67
N VAL A 232 0.70 14.91 -0.77
CA VAL A 232 0.70 16.05 0.15
C VAL A 232 -0.27 15.74 1.31
N PRO A 233 0.23 15.62 2.56
CA PRO A 233 -0.58 15.17 3.69
C PRO A 233 -1.22 16.31 4.48
N ILE A 234 -2.34 15.99 5.11
CA ILE A 234 -2.90 16.71 6.26
C ILE A 234 -3.41 15.69 7.28
N VAL A 235 -2.80 15.69 8.46
CA VAL A 235 -3.09 14.76 9.56
C VAL A 235 -4.07 15.39 10.56
N ASP A 236 -4.87 14.56 11.21
CA ASP A 236 -5.93 14.91 12.15
C ASP A 236 -5.63 16.09 13.09
N VAL A 237 -4.50 16.06 13.80
CA VAL A 237 -4.07 17.08 14.76
C VAL A 237 -3.78 18.44 14.14
N ASP A 238 -3.53 18.50 12.83
CA ASP A 238 -3.29 19.76 12.11
C ASP A 238 -4.59 20.40 11.60
N ILE A 239 -5.68 19.63 11.52
CA ILE A 239 -6.97 20.13 11.09
C ILE A 239 -7.57 20.95 12.25
N ALA A 240 -7.82 22.22 12.01
CA ALA A 240 -8.59 23.06 12.91
C ALA A 240 -10.09 22.68 12.82
N PRO A 241 -10.76 22.44 13.96
CA PRO A 241 -12.19 22.18 13.97
C PRO A 241 -12.95 23.49 13.66
N ASP A 242 -14.19 23.34 13.20
CA ASP A 242 -15.10 24.46 13.01
C ASP A 242 -15.40 25.19 14.34
N PRO A 243 -15.84 26.46 14.30
CA PRO A 243 -16.24 27.18 15.51
C PRO A 243 -17.32 26.45 16.31
N GLY A 244 -17.00 26.06 17.54
CA GLY A 244 -17.90 25.28 18.42
C GLY A 244 -17.67 23.77 18.38
N SER A 245 -16.89 23.29 17.42
CA SER A 245 -16.44 21.90 17.32
C SER A 245 -15.12 21.66 18.06
N THR A 246 -14.84 20.40 18.36
CA THR A 246 -13.61 19.94 19.02
C THR A 246 -12.83 19.04 18.07
N ASN A 247 -11.51 19.22 17.99
CA ASN A 247 -10.61 18.24 17.40
C ASN A 247 -10.27 17.18 18.47
N PRO A 248 -10.75 15.93 18.34
CA PRO A 248 -10.56 14.88 19.35
C PRO A 248 -9.17 14.25 19.33
N PHE A 249 -8.31 14.62 18.37
CA PHE A 249 -7.03 13.96 18.15
C PHE A 249 -5.85 14.60 18.88
N LEU A 250 -6.01 15.81 19.41
CA LEU A 250 -4.98 16.49 20.22
C LEU A 250 -4.78 15.79 21.56
N VAL A 251 -3.54 15.72 22.06
CA VAL A 251 -3.26 15.14 23.39
C VAL A 251 -4.06 15.88 24.47
N GLY A 252 -4.79 15.12 25.28
CA GLY A 252 -5.67 15.63 26.34
C GLY A 252 -7.06 16.05 25.87
N ALA A 253 -7.37 16.01 24.57
CA ALA A 253 -8.69 16.35 24.05
C ALA A 253 -9.76 15.29 24.42
N ASP A 254 -11.01 15.75 24.49
CA ASP A 254 -12.18 14.89 24.64
C ASP A 254 -12.47 14.16 23.33
N ARG A 255 -12.24 12.85 23.33
CA ARG A 255 -12.52 11.98 22.17
C ARG A 255 -14.00 11.74 21.95
N ASN A 256 -14.82 11.96 22.97
CA ASN A 256 -16.27 11.75 22.92
C ASN A 256 -17.05 13.03 22.60
N ALA A 257 -16.35 14.11 22.21
CA ALA A 257 -16.98 15.37 21.82
C ALA A 257 -18.04 15.13 20.72
N ALA A 258 -19.25 15.64 20.97
CA ALA A 258 -20.37 15.50 20.04
C ALA A 258 -20.17 16.39 18.80
N GLU A 259 -19.87 17.67 19.02
CA GLU A 259 -19.57 18.63 17.95
C GLU A 259 -18.09 18.51 17.57
N ARG A 260 -17.82 17.99 16.37
CA ARG A 260 -16.47 17.66 15.88
C ARG A 260 -16.36 17.80 14.36
N HIS A 261 -16.99 18.85 13.85
CA HIS A 261 -17.01 19.15 12.43
C HIS A 261 -15.74 19.86 11.97
N TYR A 262 -15.33 19.67 10.71
CA TYR A 262 -14.21 20.37 10.08
C TYR A 262 -14.47 20.67 8.60
N HIS A 263 -13.76 21.66 8.08
CA HIS A 263 -13.63 21.95 6.65
C HIS A 263 -12.17 21.93 6.21
N LEU A 264 -11.91 21.43 5.01
CA LEU A 264 -10.61 21.43 4.34
C LEU A 264 -10.70 22.10 2.98
N ARG A 265 -9.56 22.59 2.51
CA ARG A 265 -9.38 23.21 1.20
C ARG A 265 -8.08 22.72 0.56
N PHE A 266 -8.17 22.30 -0.69
CA PHE A 266 -7.02 21.96 -1.50
C PHE A 266 -7.02 22.86 -2.73
N GLY A 267 -6.02 23.74 -2.86
CA GLY A 267 -5.76 24.42 -4.13
C GLY A 267 -5.21 23.41 -5.15
N LEU A 268 -5.65 23.48 -6.40
CA LEU A 268 -5.28 22.51 -7.44
C LEU A 268 -4.38 23.18 -8.47
N GLU A 269 -3.08 22.88 -8.42
CA GLU A 269 -2.05 23.62 -9.15
C GLU A 269 -1.11 22.70 -9.93
N LEU A 270 -0.30 23.31 -10.81
CA LEU A 270 0.92 22.70 -11.34
C LEU A 270 2.14 23.20 -10.54
N GLY A 271 3.18 22.38 -10.42
CA GLY A 271 4.47 22.78 -9.87
C GLY A 271 5.01 21.83 -8.80
N ASN A 272 6.14 22.22 -8.21
CA ASN A 272 6.80 21.40 -7.21
C ASN A 272 6.00 21.36 -5.88
N ALA A 273 5.70 20.15 -5.41
CA ALA A 273 4.88 19.95 -4.21
C ALA A 273 5.48 20.57 -2.94
N VAL A 274 6.82 20.62 -2.82
CA VAL A 274 7.52 21.19 -1.67
C VAL A 274 7.45 22.71 -1.70
N ASP A 275 7.65 23.32 -2.86
CA ASP A 275 7.56 24.78 -3.01
C ASP A 275 6.13 25.29 -2.76
N LEU A 276 5.12 24.52 -3.19
CA LEU A 276 3.71 24.85 -3.00
C LEU A 276 3.19 24.53 -1.60
N ASN A 277 3.88 23.66 -0.84
CA ASN A 277 3.51 23.27 0.52
C ASN A 277 4.71 23.29 1.49
N PRO A 278 5.43 24.41 1.63
CA PRO A 278 6.77 24.44 2.24
C PRO A 278 6.78 24.12 3.74
N GLN A 279 5.63 24.19 4.42
CA GLN A 279 5.50 23.80 5.82
C GLN A 279 5.10 22.33 5.95
N ALA A 280 4.15 21.85 5.14
CA ALA A 280 3.61 20.50 5.24
C ALA A 280 4.52 19.44 4.61
N MET A 281 5.32 19.82 3.61
CA MET A 281 6.27 18.93 2.93
C MET A 281 7.67 19.09 3.51
N GLN A 282 7.80 18.90 4.83
CA GLN A 282 9.07 18.84 5.54
C GLN A 282 9.28 17.42 6.06
N SER A 283 10.27 16.72 5.52
CA SER A 283 10.65 15.39 5.97
C SER A 283 11.44 15.47 7.29
N PRO A 284 11.19 14.57 8.26
CA PRO A 284 10.20 13.48 8.27
C PRO A 284 8.86 13.82 8.95
N GLU A 285 8.65 15.06 9.43
CA GLU A 285 7.46 15.40 10.21
C GLU A 285 6.18 15.35 9.38
N TYR A 286 6.22 15.96 8.19
CA TYR A 286 5.09 16.15 7.29
C TYR A 286 3.86 16.80 7.96
N ARG A 287 4.11 17.82 8.79
CA ARG A 287 3.12 18.52 9.62
C ARG A 287 2.99 19.98 9.22
N ALA A 288 1.76 20.50 9.21
CA ALA A 288 1.52 21.94 9.18
C ALA A 288 0.12 22.26 9.71
N PRO A 289 -0.04 23.02 10.80
CA PRO A 289 -1.34 23.42 11.28
C PRO A 289 -2.13 24.19 10.23
N GLY A 290 -3.43 23.93 10.14
CA GLY A 290 -4.36 24.62 9.25
C GLY A 290 -4.95 23.73 8.17
N ASN A 291 -6.06 24.20 7.62
CA ASN A 291 -7.00 23.39 6.86
C ASN A 291 -6.77 23.44 5.34
N SER A 292 -5.61 23.97 4.92
CA SER A 292 -5.31 24.18 3.50
C SER A 292 -4.04 23.45 3.07
N ARG A 293 -4.09 22.84 1.88
CA ARG A 293 -2.95 22.28 1.16
C ARG A 293 -3.06 22.61 -0.33
N THR A 294 -2.02 22.34 -1.09
CA THR A 294 -2.04 22.41 -2.56
C THR A 294 -1.76 21.02 -3.13
N GLY A 295 -2.64 20.51 -3.97
CA GLY A 295 -2.53 19.23 -4.66
C GLY A 295 -2.69 19.36 -6.17
N GLY A 296 -2.76 18.22 -6.87
CA GLY A 296 -2.89 18.18 -8.33
C GLY A 296 -4.35 18.09 -8.80
N PRO A 297 -4.73 18.83 -9.86
CA PRO A 297 -6.05 18.69 -10.49
C PRO A 297 -6.23 17.37 -11.24
N PHE A 298 -5.11 16.76 -11.64
CA PHE A 298 -4.96 15.45 -12.28
C PHE A 298 -3.50 15.01 -12.13
N GLY A 299 -3.22 13.73 -12.36
CA GLY A 299 -1.87 13.16 -12.26
C GLY A 299 -1.14 13.10 -13.60
N PHE A 300 0.17 12.87 -13.52
CA PHE A 300 1.08 12.67 -14.65
C PHE A 300 1.92 11.41 -14.43
N ALA A 301 1.83 10.45 -15.35
CA ALA A 301 2.47 9.15 -15.18
C ALA A 301 3.96 9.13 -15.52
N GLY A 302 4.49 10.19 -16.14
CA GLY A 302 5.86 10.23 -16.66
C GLY A 302 6.18 9.06 -17.57
N ALA A 303 7.46 8.74 -17.71
CA ALA A 303 7.89 7.64 -18.57
C ALA A 303 7.42 6.25 -18.09
N TRP A 304 6.97 6.13 -16.83
CA TRP A 304 6.35 4.93 -16.31
C TRP A 304 4.98 4.61 -16.96
N GLY A 305 4.31 5.60 -17.51
CA GLY A 305 3.03 5.44 -18.18
C GLY A 305 2.92 6.28 -19.44
N ASP A 306 3.94 6.27 -20.29
CA ASP A 306 3.96 6.95 -21.59
C ASP A 306 3.63 8.45 -21.55
N ASN A 307 4.03 9.14 -20.47
CA ASN A 307 3.76 10.56 -20.23
C ASN A 307 2.25 10.92 -20.29
N VAL A 308 1.35 9.98 -19.96
CA VAL A 308 -0.10 10.25 -19.99
C VAL A 308 -0.57 10.96 -18.71
N PHE A 309 -1.66 11.72 -18.84
CA PHE A 309 -2.41 12.22 -17.69
C PHE A 309 -3.35 11.16 -17.13
N THR A 310 -3.58 11.23 -15.82
CA THR A 310 -4.41 10.29 -15.04
C THR A 310 -5.34 11.06 -14.11
N PRO A 311 -6.43 10.48 -13.60
CA PRO A 311 -7.30 11.18 -12.66
C PRO A 311 -6.51 11.57 -11.40
N SER A 312 -6.93 12.66 -10.74
CA SER A 312 -6.45 12.96 -9.40
C SER A 312 -7.14 12.06 -8.38
N VAL A 313 -6.54 11.98 -7.19
CA VAL A 313 -7.09 11.23 -6.06
C VAL A 313 -6.80 11.96 -4.75
N LEU A 314 -7.82 12.01 -3.89
CA LEU A 314 -7.67 12.32 -2.47
C LEU A 314 -7.92 11.05 -1.67
N TRP A 315 -6.91 10.63 -0.91
CA TRP A 315 -7.02 9.53 0.03
C TRP A 315 -7.53 10.05 1.37
N MET A 316 -8.46 9.31 1.95
CA MET A 316 -8.84 9.42 3.35
C MET A 316 -8.38 8.14 4.06
N ARG A 317 -7.76 8.26 5.24
CA ARG A 317 -7.32 7.08 6.01
C ARG A 317 -7.84 7.15 7.44
N ILE A 318 -8.44 6.06 7.90
CA ILE A 318 -8.96 5.90 9.26
C ILE A 318 -8.31 4.66 9.88
N TYR A 319 -7.39 4.86 10.81
CA TYR A 319 -6.63 3.79 11.46
C TYR A 319 -7.22 3.44 12.82
N ALA A 320 -7.38 2.13 13.06
CA ALA A 320 -7.96 1.57 14.28
C ALA A 320 -9.25 2.30 14.72
N PRO A 321 -10.34 2.23 13.92
CA PRO A 321 -11.65 2.68 14.38
C PRO A 321 -12.02 2.03 15.71
N ASN A 322 -12.75 2.74 16.57
CA ASN A 322 -13.24 2.17 17.82
C ASN A 322 -14.13 0.95 17.51
N LYS A 323 -14.05 -0.12 18.31
CA LYS A 323 -14.66 -1.43 17.99
C LYS A 323 -16.16 -1.36 17.68
N GLU A 324 -16.90 -0.46 18.33
CA GLU A 324 -18.36 -0.33 18.18
C GLU A 324 -18.80 0.80 17.21
N SER A 325 -17.84 1.48 16.58
CA SER A 325 -18.11 2.65 15.73
C SER A 325 -18.24 2.33 14.24
N GLY A 326 -17.96 1.08 13.84
CA GLY A 326 -17.91 0.68 12.44
C GLY A 326 -16.67 1.21 11.70
N VAL A 327 -16.55 0.86 10.41
CA VAL A 327 -15.32 1.07 9.63
C VAL A 327 -14.97 2.54 9.40
N LEU A 328 -15.96 3.43 9.46
CA LEU A 328 -15.79 4.88 9.32
C LEU A 328 -15.62 5.61 10.66
N GLY A 329 -15.55 4.91 11.80
CA GLY A 329 -15.43 5.60 13.08
C GLY A 329 -16.71 6.32 13.52
N GLY A 330 -17.89 5.82 13.16
CA GLY A 330 -19.17 6.33 13.63
C GLY A 330 -19.61 7.66 13.02
N VAL A 331 -19.03 8.05 11.89
CA VAL A 331 -19.38 9.26 11.12
C VAL A 331 -19.72 8.91 9.68
N SER A 332 -20.38 9.83 8.98
CA SER A 332 -20.65 9.71 7.53
C SER A 332 -19.39 9.97 6.71
N LEU A 333 -19.41 9.55 5.44
CA LEU A 333 -18.38 9.97 4.49
C LEU A 333 -18.38 11.50 4.32
N PRO A 334 -17.21 12.13 4.20
CA PRO A 334 -17.09 13.57 3.99
C PRO A 334 -17.69 14.00 2.65
N ARG A 335 -18.34 15.17 2.61
CA ARG A 335 -18.80 15.76 1.34
C ARG A 335 -17.62 16.45 0.65
N ALA A 336 -17.51 16.27 -0.66
CA ALA A 336 -16.55 16.97 -1.51
C ALA A 336 -17.24 17.95 -2.46
N THR A 337 -16.58 19.05 -2.81
CA THR A 337 -17.07 20.03 -3.79
C THR A 337 -15.88 20.64 -4.53
N LEU A 338 -15.98 20.75 -5.85
CA LEU A 338 -15.03 21.51 -6.67
C LEU A 338 -15.56 22.93 -6.86
N ARG A 339 -14.66 23.91 -6.82
CA ARG A 339 -14.98 25.32 -7.01
C ARG A 339 -14.00 25.97 -7.97
N LEU A 340 -14.53 26.64 -9.00
CA LEU A 340 -13.75 27.48 -9.90
C LEU A 340 -13.19 28.69 -9.14
N ASP A 341 -12.12 29.30 -9.68
CA ASP A 341 -11.53 30.53 -9.13
C ASP A 341 -12.53 31.71 -9.02
N THR A 342 -13.53 31.72 -9.89
CA THR A 342 -14.64 32.68 -9.93
C THR A 342 -15.75 32.39 -8.91
N GLY A 343 -15.70 31.24 -8.23
CA GLY A 343 -16.54 30.89 -7.08
C GLY A 343 -17.71 29.94 -7.37
N GLU A 344 -17.95 29.57 -8.63
CA GLU A 344 -18.97 28.59 -9.00
C GLU A 344 -18.60 27.19 -8.54
N GLU A 345 -19.57 26.49 -7.95
CA GLU A 345 -19.38 25.17 -7.38
C GLU A 345 -20.03 24.08 -8.25
N PHE A 346 -19.34 22.94 -8.34
CA PHE A 346 -19.74 21.78 -9.12
C PHE A 346 -19.13 20.50 -8.54
N TRP A 347 -19.56 19.37 -9.07
CA TRP A 347 -18.86 18.10 -8.93
C TRP A 347 -18.82 17.39 -10.27
N LEU A 348 -17.73 16.67 -10.54
CA LEU A 348 -17.62 15.83 -11.72
C LEU A 348 -17.63 14.36 -11.29
N ARG A 349 -18.80 13.74 -11.40
CA ARG A 349 -19.02 12.34 -11.02
C ARG A 349 -18.57 11.42 -12.14
N CYS A 350 -17.84 10.36 -11.83
CA CYS A 350 -17.57 9.25 -12.75
C CYS A 350 -18.21 7.94 -12.23
N ASP A 351 -18.37 6.97 -13.14
CA ASP A 351 -18.55 5.57 -12.79
C ASP A 351 -17.18 4.97 -12.45
N PHE A 352 -16.99 4.67 -11.16
CA PHE A 352 -15.81 3.99 -10.63
C PHE A 352 -16.10 2.53 -10.21
N SER A 353 -17.25 1.95 -10.59
CA SER A 353 -17.71 0.65 -10.08
C SER A 353 -16.68 -0.46 -10.31
N LEU A 354 -16.00 -0.46 -11.46
CA LEU A 354 -14.94 -1.43 -11.76
C LEU A 354 -13.69 -1.22 -10.91
N ALA A 355 -13.32 0.05 -10.63
CA ALA A 355 -12.20 0.37 -9.76
C ALA A 355 -12.49 -0.05 -8.30
N GLU A 356 -13.71 0.19 -7.83
CA GLU A 356 -14.18 -0.23 -6.52
C GLU A 356 -14.21 -1.76 -6.41
N GLU A 357 -14.82 -2.45 -7.37
CA GLU A 357 -14.86 -3.91 -7.43
C GLU A 357 -13.45 -4.47 -7.27
N ARG A 358 -12.51 -4.09 -8.15
CA ARG A 358 -11.15 -4.63 -8.15
C ARG A 358 -10.36 -4.35 -6.87
N GLN A 359 -10.60 -3.22 -6.21
CA GLN A 359 -9.87 -2.83 -4.99
C GLN A 359 -10.54 -3.31 -3.70
N THR A 360 -11.73 -3.88 -3.79
CA THR A 360 -12.46 -4.46 -2.66
C THR A 360 -12.70 -5.96 -2.82
N THR A 361 -12.28 -6.55 -3.94
CA THR A 361 -12.35 -7.99 -4.20
C THR A 361 -11.70 -8.79 -3.07
N GLN A 362 -12.40 -9.84 -2.66
CA GLN A 362 -11.88 -10.87 -1.78
C GLN A 362 -11.58 -12.13 -2.60
N VAL A 363 -10.49 -12.81 -2.26
CA VAL A 363 -10.03 -14.03 -2.92
C VAL A 363 -9.57 -15.05 -1.88
N SER A 364 -9.63 -16.34 -2.20
CA SER A 364 -8.99 -17.37 -1.38
C SER A 364 -7.47 -17.20 -1.40
N ALA A 365 -6.84 -17.49 -0.27
CA ALA A 365 -5.40 -17.61 -0.17
C ALA A 365 -4.88 -18.71 -1.10
N GLY A 366 -3.73 -18.47 -1.74
CA GLY A 366 -3.01 -19.54 -2.43
C GLY A 366 -2.42 -20.53 -1.43
N SER A 367 -2.24 -21.78 -1.86
CA SER A 367 -1.67 -22.84 -1.02
C SER A 367 -0.42 -23.47 -1.64
N ASP A 368 0.58 -23.73 -0.79
CA ASP A 368 1.69 -24.62 -1.11
C ASP A 368 2.25 -25.29 0.16
N LEU A 369 2.93 -26.43 -0.02
CA LEU A 369 3.53 -27.17 1.09
C LEU A 369 4.57 -26.30 1.83
N PRO A 370 4.68 -26.41 3.16
CA PRO A 370 5.76 -25.81 3.94
C PRO A 370 7.14 -26.12 3.36
N LYS A 371 8.02 -25.12 3.34
CA LYS A 371 9.38 -25.20 2.78
C LYS A 371 10.35 -24.43 3.65
N GLU A 372 11.53 -25.01 3.88
CA GLU A 372 12.58 -24.32 4.64
C GLU A 372 13.01 -23.00 3.97
N PRO A 373 13.43 -21.99 4.75
CA PRO A 373 13.98 -20.75 4.21
C PRO A 373 15.16 -21.04 3.29
N PHE A 374 15.16 -20.48 2.09
CA PHE A 374 16.33 -20.52 1.23
C PHE A 374 17.40 -19.56 1.76
N ALA A 375 18.66 -19.78 1.36
CA ALA A 375 19.83 -19.13 1.96
C ALA A 375 19.78 -17.58 1.97
N ALA A 376 19.05 -16.96 1.05
CA ALA A 376 18.92 -15.50 0.97
C ALA A 376 18.02 -14.90 2.05
N ILE A 377 17.03 -15.64 2.54
CA ILE A 377 16.14 -15.23 3.63
C ILE A 377 16.48 -15.92 4.95
N GLY A 378 17.73 -16.35 5.09
CA GLY A 378 18.24 -17.03 6.28
C GLY A 378 18.50 -16.12 7.48
N PRO A 379 19.22 -16.62 8.50
CA PRO A 379 19.38 -15.98 9.80
C PRO A 379 20.08 -14.62 9.80
N GLN A 380 20.80 -14.27 8.73
CA GLN A 380 21.51 -12.97 8.65
C GLN A 380 20.59 -11.84 8.19
N LEU A 381 19.60 -12.12 7.35
CA LEU A 381 18.78 -11.09 6.73
C LEU A 381 17.77 -10.54 7.75
N GLY A 382 17.91 -9.26 8.08
CA GLY A 382 16.94 -8.46 8.82
C GLY A 382 15.85 -7.92 7.89
N TRP A 383 15.61 -6.62 7.94
CA TRP A 383 14.51 -5.93 7.27
C TRP A 383 14.98 -4.99 6.17
N PHE A 384 14.13 -4.80 5.16
CA PHE A 384 14.25 -3.72 4.18
C PHE A 384 13.44 -2.51 4.65
N LYS A 385 14.05 -1.32 4.60
CA LYS A 385 13.33 -0.05 4.73
C LYS A 385 12.65 0.28 3.39
N ILE A 386 11.39 0.68 3.44
CA ILE A 386 10.62 1.08 2.26
C ILE A 386 10.68 2.60 2.09
N PHE A 387 11.17 3.08 0.94
CA PHE A 387 10.99 4.49 0.52
C PHE A 387 10.01 4.64 -0.65
N GLY A 388 9.64 3.53 -1.31
CA GLY A 388 8.63 3.45 -2.37
C GLY A 388 8.26 1.99 -2.62
N LEU A 389 7.06 1.73 -3.15
CA LEU A 389 6.61 0.34 -3.34
C LEU A 389 7.32 -0.35 -4.51
N ALA A 390 7.45 0.32 -5.65
CA ALA A 390 8.23 -0.18 -6.78
C ALA A 390 9.71 -0.25 -6.40
N GLN A 391 10.20 0.74 -5.64
CA GLN A 391 11.57 0.74 -5.14
C GLN A 391 11.83 -0.49 -4.27
N ASN A 392 10.99 -0.77 -3.26
CA ASN A 392 11.15 -1.93 -2.40
C ASN A 392 11.14 -3.25 -3.18
N ARG A 393 10.30 -3.37 -4.22
CA ARG A 393 10.30 -4.54 -5.12
C ARG A 393 11.63 -4.67 -5.87
N ALA A 394 12.15 -3.57 -6.42
CA ALA A 394 13.43 -3.55 -7.11
C ALA A 394 14.61 -3.84 -6.16
N GLU A 395 14.57 -3.33 -4.93
CA GLU A 395 15.58 -3.63 -3.89
C GLU A 395 15.57 -5.11 -3.50
N SER A 396 14.38 -5.68 -3.30
CA SER A 396 14.18 -7.09 -2.98
C SER A 396 14.67 -7.98 -4.13
N ALA A 397 14.26 -7.70 -5.38
CA ALA A 397 14.71 -8.41 -6.57
C ALA A 397 16.23 -8.29 -6.74
N GLY A 398 16.75 -7.07 -6.61
CA GLY A 398 18.18 -6.79 -6.65
C GLY A 398 18.94 -7.60 -5.60
N TYR A 399 18.41 -7.77 -4.39
CA TYR A 399 19.01 -8.62 -3.36
C TYR A 399 19.05 -10.09 -3.77
N PHE A 400 17.93 -10.65 -4.23
CA PHE A 400 17.84 -12.07 -4.57
C PHE A 400 18.62 -12.46 -5.82
N TYR A 401 18.70 -11.57 -6.82
CA TYR A 401 19.45 -11.81 -8.05
C TYR A 401 20.93 -11.42 -7.93
N SER A 402 21.34 -10.80 -6.81
CA SER A 402 22.75 -10.49 -6.57
C SER A 402 23.52 -11.66 -5.96
N GLN A 403 24.83 -11.71 -6.23
CA GLN A 403 25.74 -12.61 -5.53
C GLN A 403 25.68 -12.39 -4.01
N PRO A 404 25.78 -13.47 -3.19
CA PRO A 404 26.07 -14.85 -3.59
C PRO A 404 24.85 -15.69 -4.01
N TYR A 405 23.64 -15.11 -4.06
CA TYR A 405 22.39 -15.86 -4.29
C TYR A 405 22.01 -15.97 -5.77
N GLY A 406 22.25 -14.92 -6.54
CA GLY A 406 22.14 -14.89 -7.99
C GLY A 406 23.46 -14.51 -8.66
N ASP A 407 23.38 -14.13 -9.93
CA ASP A 407 24.56 -13.96 -10.79
C ASP A 407 25.04 -12.51 -10.90
N ILE A 408 24.23 -11.54 -10.46
CA ILE A 408 24.50 -10.11 -10.64
C ILE A 408 25.48 -9.61 -9.55
N PRO A 409 26.55 -8.87 -9.88
CA PRO A 409 27.36 -8.21 -8.86
C PRO A 409 26.51 -7.22 -8.04
N PRO A 410 26.50 -7.25 -6.69
CA PRO A 410 25.65 -6.37 -5.89
C PRO A 410 25.77 -4.89 -6.22
N LYS A 411 27.00 -4.41 -6.49
CA LYS A 411 27.26 -3.03 -6.90
C LYS A 411 26.60 -2.67 -8.23
N ALA A 412 26.53 -3.62 -9.17
CA ALA A 412 25.90 -3.40 -10.47
C ALA A 412 24.37 -3.33 -10.31
N ALA A 413 23.78 -4.24 -9.54
CA ALA A 413 22.35 -4.22 -9.22
C ALA A 413 21.95 -2.90 -8.55
N ASN A 414 22.67 -2.48 -7.51
CA ASN A 414 22.39 -1.23 -6.79
C ASN A 414 22.53 -0.01 -7.69
N ALA A 415 23.56 0.03 -8.55
CA ALA A 415 23.73 1.13 -9.50
C ALA A 415 22.62 1.17 -10.55
N GLN A 416 22.11 0.01 -10.98
CA GLN A 416 20.97 -0.06 -11.90
C GLN A 416 19.70 0.49 -11.26
N ILE A 417 19.40 0.09 -10.01
CA ILE A 417 18.24 0.58 -9.26
C ILE A 417 18.30 2.10 -9.13
N ARG A 418 19.42 2.65 -8.64
CA ARG A 418 19.56 4.11 -8.50
C ARG A 418 19.35 4.85 -9.82
N ARG A 419 19.92 4.35 -10.91
CA ARG A 419 19.74 4.96 -12.25
C ARG A 419 18.29 4.91 -12.71
N ASP A 420 17.66 3.75 -12.60
CA ASP A 420 16.28 3.56 -13.06
C ASP A 420 15.30 4.43 -12.26
N PHE A 421 15.47 4.54 -10.94
CA PHE A 421 14.58 5.36 -10.11
C PHE A 421 14.73 6.86 -10.36
N LEU A 422 15.97 7.33 -10.53
CA LEU A 422 16.21 8.72 -10.90
C LEU A 422 15.62 9.01 -12.29
N LEU A 423 15.84 8.12 -13.25
CA LEU A 423 15.42 8.32 -14.63
C LEU A 423 13.89 8.22 -14.81
N LEU A 424 13.23 7.25 -14.19
CA LEU A 424 11.81 6.97 -14.41
C LEU A 424 10.88 7.82 -13.55
N PHE A 425 11.33 8.21 -12.35
CA PHE A 425 10.48 8.85 -11.34
C PHE A 425 11.03 10.16 -10.79
N GLY A 426 12.25 10.56 -11.16
CA GLY A 426 12.92 11.70 -10.52
C GLY A 426 13.23 11.43 -9.04
N ARG A 427 13.47 10.16 -8.67
CA ARG A 427 13.64 9.75 -7.25
C ARG A 427 15.02 9.21 -6.93
N GLY A 428 15.50 9.49 -5.72
CA GLY A 428 16.73 8.92 -5.19
C GLY A 428 17.39 9.80 -4.13
N GLU A 429 18.49 9.32 -3.56
CA GLU A 429 19.23 10.02 -2.51
C GLU A 429 19.78 11.40 -2.93
N ASP A 430 20.06 11.56 -4.23
CA ASP A 430 20.60 12.80 -4.83
C ASP A 430 19.54 13.59 -5.62
N ALA A 431 18.26 13.18 -5.59
CA ALA A 431 17.19 13.92 -6.25
C ALA A 431 16.82 15.17 -5.46
N ASP A 432 16.34 16.19 -6.16
CA ASP A 432 15.77 17.37 -5.51
C ASP A 432 14.43 16.99 -4.83
N PRO A 433 14.04 17.68 -3.74
CA PRO A 433 12.73 17.48 -3.16
C PRO A 433 11.60 17.75 -4.18
N PRO A 434 10.53 16.94 -4.20
CA PRO A 434 10.22 15.87 -3.25
C PRO A 434 10.84 14.50 -3.58
N GLY A 435 11.64 14.36 -4.64
CA GLY A 435 12.17 13.08 -5.13
C GLY A 435 13.02 12.29 -4.15
N ASN A 436 13.61 12.95 -3.15
CA ASN A 436 14.43 12.35 -2.09
C ASN A 436 13.69 12.08 -0.77
N PHE A 437 12.40 12.39 -0.69
CA PHE A 437 11.55 12.10 0.48
C PHE A 437 11.01 10.68 0.44
N GLU A 438 10.66 10.13 1.60
CA GLU A 438 9.85 8.89 1.67
C GLU A 438 8.59 9.06 0.81
N GLY A 439 8.31 8.07 -0.05
CA GLY A 439 7.25 8.14 -1.06
C GLY A 439 5.86 7.95 -0.47
N SER A 440 4.82 8.39 -1.18
CA SER A 440 3.45 7.95 -0.90
C SER A 440 2.48 8.06 -2.09
N SER A 441 2.02 6.89 -2.51
CA SER A 441 0.68 6.59 -3.00
C SER A 441 0.42 5.12 -2.64
N THR A 442 -0.64 4.84 -1.86
CA THR A 442 -0.89 3.62 -1.03
C THR A 442 -0.13 3.53 0.32
N THR A 443 1.00 4.20 0.51
CA THR A 443 1.65 4.38 1.84
C THR A 443 1.19 5.69 2.47
N CYS A 444 1.21 5.78 3.80
CA CYS A 444 0.87 7.00 4.53
C CYS A 444 2.15 7.74 4.92
N LYS A 445 2.20 9.06 4.71
CA LYS A 445 3.35 9.92 5.07
C LYS A 445 3.80 9.82 6.53
N ASN A 446 2.87 9.56 7.43
CA ASN A 446 3.15 9.42 8.85
C ASN A 446 3.53 7.99 9.26
N ASN A 447 3.56 7.03 8.32
CA ASN A 447 4.00 5.66 8.58
C ASN A 447 5.40 5.41 8.03
N HIS A 448 6.25 4.82 8.86
CA HIS A 448 7.54 4.29 8.45
C HIS A 448 7.45 2.77 8.38
N TYR A 449 7.90 2.20 7.26
CA TYR A 449 7.69 0.79 6.98
C TYR A 449 8.99 -0.01 6.95
N LEU A 450 8.94 -1.19 7.56
CA LEU A 450 9.94 -2.24 7.39
C LEU A 450 9.27 -3.46 6.74
N ASN A 451 10.01 -4.14 5.87
CA ASN A 451 9.49 -5.23 5.05
C ASN A 451 10.50 -6.38 4.94
N ARG A 452 10.02 -7.62 4.94
CA ARG A 452 10.86 -8.80 4.67
C ARG A 452 10.03 -9.96 4.13
N MET A 453 10.61 -10.74 3.23
CA MET A 453 10.07 -12.03 2.79
C MET A 453 10.46 -13.16 3.76
N PHE A 454 9.53 -14.07 3.99
CA PHE A 454 9.67 -15.23 4.87
C PHE A 454 9.21 -16.50 4.15
N GLN A 455 9.69 -17.65 4.62
CA GLN A 455 9.25 -18.95 4.15
C GLN A 455 9.22 -19.93 5.32
N LEU A 456 8.05 -20.49 5.62
CA LEU A 456 7.84 -21.38 6.77
C LEU A 456 8.02 -22.86 6.39
N GLY A 457 8.94 -23.54 7.08
CA GLY A 457 9.22 -24.97 6.90
C GLY A 457 8.26 -25.90 7.66
N PRO A 458 8.29 -27.20 7.34
CA PRO A 458 7.42 -28.20 7.98
C PRO A 458 7.81 -28.40 9.45
N GLY A 459 6.82 -28.32 10.37
CA GLY A 459 7.07 -28.50 11.81
C GLY A 459 7.92 -27.38 12.43
N LYS A 460 8.00 -26.23 11.78
CA LYS A 460 8.79 -25.07 12.21
C LYS A 460 7.89 -23.92 12.63
N VAL A 461 8.48 -23.00 13.38
CA VAL A 461 7.88 -21.73 13.78
C VAL A 461 8.83 -20.58 13.48
N TYR A 462 8.27 -19.43 13.09
CA TYR A 462 8.97 -18.15 13.26
C TYR A 462 8.56 -17.55 14.60
N VAL A 463 9.51 -16.97 15.30
CA VAL A 463 9.25 -16.11 16.47
C VAL A 463 9.79 -14.73 16.15
N ILE A 464 8.99 -13.69 16.38
CA ILE A 464 9.43 -12.30 16.28
C ILE A 464 9.38 -11.70 17.67
N THR A 465 10.50 -11.15 18.11
CA THR A 465 10.66 -10.54 19.43
C THR A 465 11.04 -9.08 19.33
N GLY A 466 10.81 -8.32 20.41
CA GLY A 466 11.15 -6.91 20.50
C GLY A 466 10.43 -6.22 21.64
N ARG A 467 10.57 -4.90 21.72
CA ARG A 467 9.82 -4.05 22.66
C ARG A 467 8.77 -3.24 21.92
N MET A 468 7.55 -3.24 22.44
CA MET A 468 6.43 -2.47 21.90
C MET A 468 6.53 -1.00 22.37
N PRO A 469 6.61 -0.01 21.47
CA PRO A 469 6.50 1.39 21.86
C PRO A 469 5.18 1.67 22.57
N THR A 470 5.13 2.66 23.44
CA THR A 470 3.87 3.13 24.03
C THR A 470 2.99 3.77 22.96
N PHE A 471 1.70 3.50 23.03
CA PHE A 471 0.69 3.95 22.08
C PHE A 471 -0.59 4.33 22.84
N PRO A 472 -1.44 5.19 22.26
CA PRO A 472 -2.71 5.54 22.89
C PRO A 472 -3.71 4.38 22.81
N ALA A 473 -4.24 3.97 23.96
CA ALA A 473 -5.40 3.08 24.01
C ALA A 473 -6.64 3.88 23.58
N THR A 474 -7.27 3.45 22.48
CA THR A 474 -8.37 4.19 21.84
C THR A 474 -9.55 3.33 21.41
N ARG A 475 -9.34 2.02 21.30
CA ARG A 475 -10.26 1.12 20.60
C ARG A 475 -11.53 0.81 21.38
N ASP A 476 -11.49 0.98 22.70
CA ASP A 476 -12.62 0.74 23.59
C ASP A 476 -13.37 2.04 23.95
N GLY A 477 -13.12 3.13 23.21
CA GLY A 477 -13.84 4.40 23.37
C GLY A 477 -13.31 5.28 24.51
N GLU A 478 -12.02 5.18 24.79
CA GLU A 478 -11.33 5.99 25.79
C GLU A 478 -11.63 7.48 25.58
N ALA A 479 -12.04 8.14 26.66
CA ALA A 479 -12.57 9.50 26.60
C ALA A 479 -11.53 10.57 26.31
N THR A 480 -10.23 10.26 26.43
CA THR A 480 -9.17 11.24 26.30
C THR A 480 -8.06 10.70 25.41
N MET A 481 -7.58 11.54 24.50
CA MET A 481 -6.43 11.18 23.68
C MET A 481 -5.14 11.27 24.49
N SER A 482 -4.41 10.16 24.60
CA SER A 482 -3.09 10.14 25.23
C SER A 482 -1.95 10.32 24.22
N GLY A 483 -0.80 10.82 24.67
CA GLY A 483 0.45 10.80 23.91
C GLY A 483 1.07 9.39 23.89
N GLY A 484 2.21 9.23 23.20
CA GLY A 484 2.93 7.97 23.17
C GLY A 484 4.28 8.08 22.45
N GLU A 485 4.94 6.94 22.28
CA GLU A 485 6.13 6.81 21.44
C GLU A 485 5.76 6.57 19.97
N VAL A 486 4.57 6.00 19.72
CA VAL A 486 3.93 5.86 18.40
C VAL A 486 2.46 6.20 18.45
N ARG A 487 1.91 6.57 17.30
CA ARG A 487 0.46 6.79 17.14
C ARG A 487 -0.26 5.50 16.86
N TYR A 488 0.40 4.57 16.16
CA TYR A 488 -0.12 3.27 15.76
C TYR A 488 1.06 2.37 15.38
N TRP A 489 1.00 1.08 15.71
CA TRP A 489 1.94 0.08 15.25
C TRP A 489 1.19 -1.18 14.78
N SER A 490 1.68 -1.81 13.71
CA SER A 490 1.17 -3.10 13.26
C SER A 490 2.23 -3.95 12.55
N ILE A 491 1.99 -5.25 12.48
CA ILE A 491 2.70 -6.21 11.65
C ILE A 491 1.69 -6.99 10.80
N ASN A 492 1.85 -6.89 9.49
CA ASN A 492 0.88 -7.37 8.51
C ASN A 492 1.50 -8.47 7.65
N GLN A 493 0.69 -9.47 7.30
CA GLN A 493 1.10 -10.63 6.53
C GLN A 493 0.43 -10.64 5.16
N TYR A 494 1.26 -10.72 4.12
CA TYR A 494 0.84 -10.67 2.72
C TYR A 494 1.32 -11.89 1.93
N GLY A 495 0.42 -12.45 1.13
CA GLY A 495 0.68 -13.60 0.28
C GLY A 495 0.20 -13.41 -1.16
N ARG A 496 0.03 -14.55 -1.85
CA ARG A 496 -0.57 -14.64 -3.19
C ARG A 496 -1.92 -15.34 -3.10
N GLY A 497 -2.87 -14.98 -3.94
CA GLY A 497 -4.17 -15.67 -3.98
C GLY A 497 -4.12 -17.05 -4.67
N GLU A 498 -5.30 -17.65 -4.83
CA GLU A 498 -5.51 -18.94 -5.52
C GLU A 498 -4.80 -18.99 -6.89
N ASP A 499 -4.21 -20.15 -7.20
CA ASP A 499 -3.51 -20.46 -8.45
C ASP A 499 -2.41 -19.45 -8.86
N ASP A 500 -1.88 -18.69 -7.92
CA ASP A 500 -0.94 -17.58 -8.16
C ASP A 500 -1.48 -16.50 -9.10
N GLN A 501 -2.80 -16.45 -9.33
CA GLN A 501 -3.43 -15.44 -10.19
C GLN A 501 -3.35 -14.04 -9.59
N TYR A 502 -3.25 -13.95 -8.27
CA TYR A 502 -3.20 -12.71 -7.50
C TYR A 502 -1.81 -12.57 -6.88
N GLU A 503 -0.85 -12.16 -7.71
CA GLU A 503 0.58 -12.28 -7.41
C GLU A 503 1.11 -11.41 -6.28
N THR A 504 0.38 -10.37 -5.88
CA THR A 504 0.80 -9.47 -4.79
C THR A 504 -0.38 -9.01 -3.96
N ALA A 505 -0.10 -8.79 -2.67
CA ALA A 505 -0.94 -8.02 -1.76
C ALA A 505 -2.29 -8.66 -1.38
N VAL A 506 -2.40 -9.99 -1.33
CA VAL A 506 -3.51 -10.64 -0.62
C VAL A 506 -3.21 -10.56 0.88
N ASN A 507 -4.07 -9.91 1.66
CA ASN A 507 -3.88 -9.80 3.11
C ASN A 507 -4.32 -11.10 3.79
N TYR A 508 -3.36 -11.82 4.38
CA TYR A 508 -3.61 -13.08 5.07
C TYR A 508 -3.89 -12.84 6.55
N ASN A 509 -3.12 -11.93 7.17
CA ASN A 509 -3.21 -11.65 8.58
C ASN A 509 -2.74 -10.23 8.90
N SER A 510 -3.12 -9.71 10.07
CA SER A 510 -2.64 -8.44 10.61
C SER A 510 -2.76 -8.49 12.13
N LEU A 511 -1.73 -8.01 12.81
CA LEU A 511 -1.79 -7.66 14.23
C LEU A 511 -1.50 -6.17 14.37
N MET A 512 -2.30 -5.48 15.17
CA MET A 512 -1.94 -4.15 15.68
C MET A 512 -1.51 -4.21 17.14
N ASP A 513 -0.93 -3.11 17.60
CA ASP A 513 -0.31 -2.95 18.92
C ASP A 513 -1.12 -3.47 20.13
N ASP A 514 -2.42 -3.20 20.23
CA ASP A 514 -3.30 -3.59 21.34
C ASP A 514 -3.83 -5.03 21.26
N GLU A 515 -3.42 -5.78 20.22
CA GLU A 515 -3.71 -7.22 20.05
C GLU A 515 -2.51 -8.09 20.45
N VAL A 516 -1.35 -7.48 20.70
CA VAL A 516 -0.13 -8.17 21.07
C VAL A 516 -0.05 -8.33 22.59
N VAL A 517 0.18 -9.56 23.03
CA VAL A 517 0.48 -9.90 24.43
C VAL A 517 1.85 -9.32 24.80
N LEU A 518 1.89 -8.51 25.86
CA LEU A 518 3.09 -7.84 26.35
C LEU A 518 3.42 -8.28 27.78
N ASN A 519 4.71 -8.42 28.09
CA ASN A 519 5.17 -8.59 29.47
C ASN A 519 5.24 -7.24 30.22
N GLU A 520 5.67 -7.25 31.49
CA GLU A 520 5.80 -6.05 32.32
C GLU A 520 6.79 -5.00 31.79
N ASN A 521 7.74 -5.40 30.94
CA ASN A 521 8.71 -4.53 30.26
C ASN A 521 8.21 -4.05 28.88
N ARG A 522 6.97 -4.36 28.52
CA ARG A 522 6.38 -4.13 27.18
C ARG A 522 7.08 -4.91 26.07
N GLU A 523 7.73 -6.00 26.39
CA GLU A 523 8.34 -6.88 25.40
C GLU A 523 7.32 -7.86 24.87
N TYR A 524 7.45 -8.22 23.59
CA TYR A 524 6.57 -9.17 22.91
C TYR A 524 7.31 -10.39 22.40
N VAL A 525 6.58 -11.50 22.33
CA VAL A 525 6.95 -12.74 21.64
C VAL A 525 5.77 -13.10 20.74
N ILE A 526 5.93 -12.91 19.42
CA ILE A 526 4.91 -13.25 18.42
C ILE A 526 5.35 -14.52 17.70
N VAL A 527 4.54 -15.57 17.76
CA VAL A 527 4.83 -16.88 17.14
C VAL A 527 3.93 -17.07 15.93
N TYR A 528 4.56 -17.35 14.80
CA TYR A 528 3.91 -17.73 13.56
C TYR A 528 4.16 -19.21 13.27
N SER A 529 3.09 -19.97 13.08
CA SER A 529 3.11 -21.38 12.67
C SER A 529 1.87 -21.69 11.86
N THR A 530 1.81 -22.85 11.19
CA THR A 530 0.50 -23.35 10.74
C THR A 530 -0.36 -23.71 11.96
N ALA A 531 -1.69 -23.68 11.81
CA ALA A 531 -2.62 -24.16 12.85
C ALA A 531 -2.29 -25.57 13.37
N GLU A 532 -1.92 -26.50 12.47
CA GLU A 532 -1.53 -27.87 12.83
C GLU A 532 -0.25 -27.92 13.69
N ASN A 533 0.68 -26.99 13.48
CA ASN A 533 1.97 -26.92 14.17
C ASN A 533 2.00 -25.84 15.24
N ARG A 534 0.85 -25.41 15.77
CA ARG A 534 0.81 -24.46 16.89
C ARG A 534 1.48 -25.09 18.12
N PRO A 535 2.57 -24.51 18.66
CA PRO A 535 3.18 -25.01 19.89
C PRO A 535 2.19 -24.97 21.06
N ALA A 536 2.20 -25.99 21.91
CA ALA A 536 1.28 -26.10 23.04
C ALA A 536 1.43 -24.94 24.05
N ASN A 537 2.65 -24.42 24.20
CA ASN A 537 2.97 -23.30 25.09
C ASN A 537 2.85 -21.91 24.40
N ALA A 538 2.43 -21.83 23.13
CA ALA A 538 2.17 -20.56 22.44
C ALA A 538 0.79 -19.99 22.84
N THR A 539 0.70 -19.52 24.08
CA THR A 539 -0.52 -18.99 24.70
C THR A 539 -0.30 -17.61 25.34
N PRO A 540 -1.37 -16.80 25.48
CA PRO A 540 -1.27 -15.52 26.18
C PRO A 540 -0.78 -15.65 27.62
N GLU A 541 -1.15 -16.72 28.34
CA GLU A 541 -0.70 -16.98 29.71
C GLU A 541 0.83 -17.15 29.80
N ASN A 542 1.45 -17.61 28.72
CA ASN A 542 2.90 -17.75 28.59
C ASN A 542 3.56 -16.52 27.95
N GLY A 543 2.86 -15.39 27.81
CA GLY A 543 3.41 -14.17 27.22
C GLY A 543 3.52 -14.20 25.70
N VAL A 544 2.83 -15.14 25.03
CA VAL A 544 2.96 -15.38 23.59
C VAL A 544 1.71 -14.95 22.84
N THR A 545 1.90 -14.18 21.77
CA THR A 545 0.87 -13.95 20.74
C THR A 545 1.05 -14.96 19.64
N TRP A 546 0.09 -15.84 19.41
CA TRP A 546 0.15 -16.81 18.32
C TRP A 546 -0.67 -16.34 17.11
N VAL A 547 -0.10 -16.50 15.92
CA VAL A 547 -0.71 -16.14 14.63
C VAL A 547 -0.66 -17.35 13.71
N ASP A 548 -1.81 -17.70 13.12
CA ASP A 548 -1.83 -18.70 12.06
C ASP A 548 -1.15 -18.13 10.80
N TRP A 549 -0.10 -18.81 10.37
CA TRP A 549 0.62 -18.52 9.14
C TRP A 549 -0.27 -18.69 7.91
N GLY A 550 -1.26 -19.58 7.96
CA GLY A 550 -2.12 -19.88 6.83
C GLY A 550 -1.48 -20.86 5.82
N PRO A 551 -2.15 -21.09 4.68
CA PRO A 551 -1.96 -22.28 3.85
C PRO A 551 -0.75 -22.24 2.91
N ARG A 552 0.07 -21.19 3.00
CA ARG A 552 1.17 -20.92 2.07
C ARG A 552 2.50 -20.76 2.78
N ALA A 553 3.53 -21.44 2.31
CA ALA A 553 4.86 -21.39 2.90
C ALA A 553 5.50 -20.00 2.79
N ARG A 554 5.49 -19.40 1.59
CA ARG A 554 6.18 -18.13 1.31
C ARG A 554 5.24 -16.93 1.41
N GLN A 555 5.57 -15.99 2.30
CA GLN A 555 4.79 -14.79 2.55
C GLN A 555 5.70 -13.61 2.89
N THR A 556 5.15 -12.41 2.94
CA THR A 556 5.85 -11.17 3.29
C THR A 556 5.27 -10.58 4.54
N LEU A 557 6.11 -10.18 5.49
CA LEU A 557 5.67 -9.37 6.62
C LEU A 557 6.08 -7.91 6.41
N THR A 558 5.17 -7.00 6.74
CA THR A 558 5.40 -5.57 6.73
C THR A 558 4.99 -4.97 8.07
N ILE A 559 5.91 -4.22 8.68
CA ILE A 559 5.69 -3.49 9.92
C ILE A 559 5.37 -2.03 9.57
N ARG A 560 4.38 -1.46 10.25
CA ARG A 560 4.05 -0.04 10.20
C ARG A 560 4.40 0.59 11.54
N TRP A 561 5.19 1.65 11.51
CA TRP A 561 5.51 2.49 12.65
C TRP A 561 4.97 3.89 12.39
N MET A 562 3.84 4.24 12.99
CA MET A 562 3.21 5.53 12.75
C MET A 562 3.70 6.59 13.73
N SER A 563 4.27 7.67 13.19
CA SER A 563 4.76 8.83 13.92
C SER A 563 3.96 10.07 13.57
N VAL A 564 3.44 10.75 14.60
CA VAL A 564 2.82 12.06 14.47
C VAL A 564 3.55 12.97 15.45
N MET A 565 4.59 13.65 14.94
CA MET A 565 5.56 14.37 15.76
C MET A 565 5.01 15.71 16.25
N PRO A 566 5.33 16.17 17.47
CA PRO A 566 6.17 15.50 18.47
C PRO A 566 5.42 14.58 19.44
N GLU A 567 4.08 14.58 19.44
CA GLU A 567 3.28 13.95 20.50
C GLU A 567 3.31 12.42 20.49
N TRP A 568 3.57 11.82 19.32
CA TRP A 568 3.69 10.38 19.11
C TRP A 568 4.97 10.07 18.35
N TYR A 569 6.11 10.21 19.04
CA TYR A 569 7.43 10.05 18.45
C TYR A 569 8.44 9.55 19.46
N LEU A 570 9.31 8.62 19.03
CA LEU A 570 10.42 8.12 19.82
C LEU A 570 11.76 8.51 19.16
N PRO A 571 12.42 9.58 19.61
CA PRO A 571 13.67 10.04 19.04
C PRO A 571 14.77 8.99 19.10
N GLY A 572 15.47 8.79 17.98
CA GLY A 572 16.63 7.90 17.89
C GLY A 572 16.31 6.41 17.81
N CYS A 573 15.04 5.99 17.89
CA CYS A 573 14.62 4.60 17.63
C CYS A 573 13.49 4.49 16.59
N THR A 574 12.81 5.59 16.26
CA THR A 574 11.82 5.62 15.18
C THR A 574 12.51 5.42 13.83
N PRO A 575 12.05 4.50 12.97
CA PRO A 575 12.68 4.21 11.67
C PRO A 575 12.33 5.23 10.58
N ASP A 576 12.41 6.53 10.90
CA ASP A 576 12.17 7.68 10.02
C ASP A 576 13.44 8.10 9.24
N GLU A 577 13.35 9.14 8.42
CA GLU A 577 14.52 9.67 7.69
C GLU A 577 15.61 10.29 8.59
N TYR A 578 15.33 10.59 9.86
CA TYR A 578 16.37 11.06 10.79
C TYR A 578 17.29 9.91 11.24
N SER A 579 16.74 8.72 11.49
CA SER A 579 17.53 7.56 11.92
C SER A 579 17.91 6.60 10.79
N LEU A 580 17.10 6.56 9.73
CA LEU A 580 17.25 5.71 8.55
C LEU A 580 17.18 6.55 7.27
N PRO A 581 18.13 7.48 7.03
CA PRO A 581 18.14 8.29 5.82
C PRO A 581 18.30 7.41 4.58
N TRP A 582 17.69 7.81 3.46
CA TRP A 582 17.68 7.05 2.20
C TRP A 582 19.05 6.49 1.82
N ALA A 583 20.06 7.35 1.80
CA ALA A 583 21.41 7.00 1.36
C ALA A 583 22.06 5.84 2.14
N GLU A 584 21.63 5.62 3.39
CA GLU A 584 22.21 4.64 4.32
C GLU A 584 21.26 3.45 4.57
N ALA A 585 19.93 3.66 4.50
CA ALA A 585 18.95 2.61 4.79
C ALA A 585 18.34 1.97 3.54
N ALA A 586 18.33 2.63 2.39
CA ALA A 586 17.94 1.99 1.13
C ALA A 586 19.07 1.05 0.69
N ARG A 587 18.73 -0.20 0.35
CA ARG A 587 19.73 -1.21 -0.05
C ARG A 587 20.55 -0.78 -1.28
N SER A 588 19.97 0.00 -2.19
CA SER A 588 20.69 0.59 -3.32
C SER A 588 21.42 1.89 -3.01
N GLY A 589 21.26 2.49 -1.83
CA GLY A 589 21.90 3.76 -1.44
C GLY A 589 23.42 3.72 -1.54
N THR A 590 24.05 4.87 -1.82
CA THR A 590 25.51 4.96 -1.99
C THR A 590 26.31 4.64 -0.73
N ARG A 591 25.68 4.78 0.44
CA ARG A 591 26.27 4.56 1.77
C ARG A 591 25.53 3.49 2.56
N TYR A 592 24.85 2.56 1.88
CA TYR A 592 24.04 1.52 2.53
C TYR A 592 24.80 0.84 3.68
N ASP A 593 24.21 0.91 4.87
CA ASP A 593 24.68 0.28 6.10
C ASP A 593 23.67 -0.77 6.55
N GLU A 594 23.99 -2.04 6.27
CA GLU A 594 23.16 -3.17 6.66
C GLU A 594 22.98 -3.29 8.19
N THR A 595 23.85 -2.69 9.00
CA THR A 595 23.76 -2.78 10.46
C THR A 595 22.60 -1.95 11.04
N LEU A 596 22.02 -1.03 10.26
CA LEU A 596 20.88 -0.21 10.70
C LEU A 596 19.61 -1.06 10.84
N VAL A 597 19.22 -1.75 9.77
CA VAL A 597 18.03 -2.63 9.72
C VAL A 597 18.22 -3.92 8.92
N GLY A 598 19.22 -3.99 8.04
CA GLY A 598 19.41 -5.09 7.09
C GLY A 598 19.94 -6.39 7.69
N LEU A 599 20.51 -6.35 8.90
CA LEU A 599 20.94 -7.52 9.66
C LEU A 599 19.88 -7.91 10.70
N ASN A 600 19.66 -9.21 10.90
CA ASN A 600 18.74 -9.74 11.90
C ASN A 600 19.31 -9.65 13.32
N GLN A 601 19.43 -8.44 13.83
CA GLN A 601 19.92 -8.09 15.16
C GLN A 601 19.46 -6.68 15.52
N PRO A 602 19.43 -6.29 16.80
CA PRO A 602 19.16 -4.91 17.18
C PRO A 602 20.11 -3.92 16.47
N GLY A 603 19.53 -3.05 15.66
CA GLY A 603 20.23 -1.98 14.92
C GLY A 603 19.78 -0.59 15.37
N ALA A 604 19.45 0.29 14.42
CA ALA A 604 19.09 1.69 14.68
C ALA A 604 17.88 1.86 15.63
N MET A 605 16.94 0.92 15.62
CA MET A 605 15.75 0.95 16.49
C MET A 605 16.02 0.46 17.93
N GLY A 606 17.26 0.02 18.24
CA GLY A 606 17.63 -0.50 19.55
C GLY A 606 16.72 -1.65 20.01
N PRO A 607 16.18 -1.64 21.25
CA PRO A 607 15.32 -2.71 21.76
C PRO A 607 13.94 -2.80 21.07
N TYR A 608 13.55 -1.78 20.29
CA TYR A 608 12.31 -1.80 19.50
C TYR A 608 12.51 -2.44 18.12
N HIS A 609 13.76 -2.80 17.78
CA HIS A 609 14.07 -3.52 16.55
C HIS A 609 13.44 -4.93 16.61
N PRO A 610 12.60 -5.33 15.63
CA PRO A 610 12.02 -6.67 15.58
C PRO A 610 13.07 -7.73 15.21
N VAL A 611 13.39 -8.64 16.12
CA VAL A 611 14.37 -9.72 15.90
C VAL A 611 13.64 -11.01 15.52
N ILE A 612 14.18 -11.72 14.53
CA ILE A 612 13.57 -12.91 13.93
C ILE A 612 14.30 -14.16 14.42
N HIS A 613 13.52 -15.13 14.88
CA HIS A 613 13.98 -16.43 15.32
C HIS A 613 13.26 -17.52 14.51
N TYR A 614 13.91 -18.67 14.34
CA TYR A 614 13.35 -19.79 13.60
C TYR A 614 13.83 -21.11 14.21
N MET A 615 12.88 -21.98 14.54
CA MET A 615 13.13 -23.22 15.31
C MET A 615 12.03 -24.25 15.08
N THR A 616 12.19 -25.47 15.57
CA THR A 616 11.10 -26.47 15.56
C THR A 616 10.05 -26.17 16.63
N VAL A 617 8.87 -26.75 16.46
CA VAL A 617 7.81 -26.73 17.47
C VAL A 617 8.35 -27.31 18.79
N GLU A 618 9.07 -28.42 18.75
CA GLU A 618 9.61 -29.08 19.95
C GLU A 618 10.66 -28.21 20.66
N GLU A 619 11.50 -27.49 19.92
CA GLU A 619 12.47 -26.54 20.49
C GLU A 619 11.76 -25.39 21.21
N PHE A 620 10.67 -24.87 20.63
CA PHE A 620 9.86 -23.84 21.28
C PHE A 620 9.12 -24.36 22.52
N GLU A 621 8.53 -25.55 22.45
CA GLU A 621 7.84 -26.19 23.59
C GLU A 621 8.79 -26.51 24.75
N ALA A 622 10.05 -26.84 24.45
CA ALA A 622 11.07 -27.12 25.47
C ALA A 622 11.41 -25.91 26.35
N MET A 623 11.05 -24.68 25.95
CA MET A 623 11.21 -23.48 26.77
C MET A 623 10.23 -23.42 27.95
N GLY A 624 9.16 -24.22 27.91
CA GLY A 624 8.19 -24.37 28.99
C GLY A 624 7.16 -23.24 29.08
N ASP A 625 6.44 -23.22 30.20
CA ASP A 625 5.27 -22.38 30.47
C ASP A 625 5.56 -21.21 31.44
N GLY A 626 6.79 -20.68 31.38
CA GLY A 626 7.33 -19.76 32.40
C GLY A 626 7.01 -18.28 32.21
N GLY A 627 6.21 -17.90 31.21
CA GLY A 627 6.12 -16.52 30.74
C GLY A 627 7.37 -16.15 29.94
N LEU A 628 7.34 -16.42 28.64
CA LEU A 628 8.48 -16.22 27.74
C LEU A 628 8.74 -14.73 27.50
N SER A 629 10.02 -14.37 27.49
CA SER A 629 10.52 -13.05 27.14
C SER A 629 11.49 -13.15 25.95
N PRO A 630 11.81 -12.05 25.25
CA PRO A 630 12.78 -12.07 24.16
C PRO A 630 14.13 -12.70 24.54
N GLY A 631 14.57 -12.55 25.79
CA GLY A 631 15.82 -13.11 26.29
C GLY A 631 15.84 -14.64 26.41
N ASP A 632 14.66 -15.28 26.43
CA ASP A 632 14.53 -16.73 26.49
C ASP A 632 14.58 -17.38 25.10
N ILE A 633 14.35 -16.59 24.04
CA ILE A 633 14.25 -17.09 22.67
C ILE A 633 15.67 -17.16 22.06
N PRO A 634 16.16 -18.37 21.67
CA PRO A 634 17.49 -18.54 21.11
C PRO A 634 17.60 -17.84 19.76
N ALA A 635 18.80 -17.34 19.45
CA ALA A 635 19.07 -16.73 18.15
C ALA A 635 18.85 -17.74 17.02
N TRP A 636 18.39 -17.25 15.85
CA TRP A 636 18.38 -18.07 14.65
C TRP A 636 19.82 -18.28 14.17
N GLU A 637 20.34 -19.49 14.35
CA GLU A 637 21.65 -19.88 13.85
C GLU A 637 21.52 -20.56 12.48
N ARG A 638 22.60 -20.56 11.69
CA ARG A 638 22.65 -21.41 10.50
C ARG A 638 22.81 -22.85 10.97
N ASP A 639 21.99 -23.76 10.44
CA ASP A 639 22.30 -25.18 10.52
C ASP A 639 23.72 -25.38 9.94
N THR A 640 24.64 -25.87 10.78
CA THR A 640 26.07 -26.03 10.46
C THR A 640 26.35 -27.10 9.43
#